data_AF-A0A1G6CH72-F1
#
_entry.id   AF-A0A1G6CH72-F1
#
_cell.length_a   1.000
_cell.length_b   1.000
_cell.length_c   1.000
_cell.angle_alpha   90.00
_cell.angle_beta   90.00
_cell.angle_gamma   90.00
#
_symmetry.space_group_name_H-M   'P 1'
#
loop_
_entity.id
_entity.type
_entity.pdbx_description
1 polymer ?
#
loop_
_entity_poly.entity_id
_entity_poly.type
_entity_poly.pdbx_seq_one_letter_code
_entity_poly.pdbx_strand_id
1 'polypeptide(L)'
;MKAYQLKITIKNSKPPIWRRCIVPAGLSFSQLTVVIHKVMGWWEGHLSEYTFGNQGVRLLEQADEFDGGWDMDVLDSSEYIIDEFFEDTKSFTYLYDFGDDWYHTVQIEKIIKDYEYDHPMVIKFKGDTPPEDCGGIWGYYQMLETLDDPKDPEHDEIKEWFNEQSNGPYDMELVNQELSRYKKTKKKIKPVSEENLLYKTMSSRGNINLDQVSVPKNRDYIVSKEQQKKLEKAIKDIGNTLKAVADAKEAFDKTLRHTYGDENVDNYYELMDQTNNGDKKVKTLFDYDKWTDVTIEKSRHQIQDLMLNLRDIDIKNYIKYMQIPDKSGTTKLERIRKIVNELKEHPKYFMYLYHQDELETLFDIYDGKTDIFKFDGFAPGEIMDTIMISILMGILEVKEKGNKAQIKLAEDAGEIIEPVRELYKKSGRKIYRELGDFDRRMGGIIMAYGIFEIDKIAPTMNQIYGIKADEKDVTVKTYLHLTMPTVLQTCTDYLSGESHVVMPGLDAQSIIEYRKLKLGSDIDYKTFTSTDAQIVSRDMADIYYAWADMGMLFEHVFELEDRETSEHMDYLYRCVLNGCDAGFLFEELCEIYPTNNYFMLSEYWHNSIACVMDTGLPHLKGYSRYEYYKLTGQRPQDLPVSSFATTGKKSKGAKAHLMYLPEDIQWELYELRVTDEMKTHKEEFAERAEKILAKYPDNLEVMASFVDFFVAVGKKERTEFLLGRIKKLAPELSTEVNRMQNMIKKGRVPDYFESDLPFHDDDNLFIHGIDDDPLRDWDDDLFIPQKPIVRDKPKIGRNDPCPCGSGKKFKKCCMGKGIYD
;
A
#
# COMPACT_ATOMS: atom_id res chain seq x y z
N MET A 1 25.65 -29.67 -25.53
CA MET A 1 25.43 -28.31 -26.08
C MET A 1 25.47 -27.29 -24.95
N LYS A 2 25.70 -26.00 -25.23
CA LYS A 2 25.64 -24.97 -24.19
C LYS A 2 24.21 -24.88 -23.63
N ALA A 3 24.06 -24.65 -22.33
CA ALA A 3 22.78 -24.48 -21.64
C ALA A 3 22.94 -23.59 -20.38
N TYR A 4 21.83 -23.08 -19.86
CA TYR A 4 21.76 -22.27 -18.64
C TYR A 4 20.94 -22.98 -17.59
N GLN A 5 21.49 -23.14 -16.39
CA GLN A 5 20.73 -23.55 -15.23
C GLN A 5 20.07 -22.32 -14.61
N LEU A 6 18.75 -22.30 -14.61
CA LEU A 6 17.94 -21.24 -14.05
C LEU A 6 17.31 -21.71 -12.74
N LYS A 7 17.14 -20.79 -11.80
CA LYS A 7 16.24 -20.94 -10.67
C LYS A 7 15.19 -19.84 -10.73
N ILE A 8 13.96 -20.24 -11.03
CA ILE A 8 12.78 -19.41 -11.18
C ILE A 8 12.01 -19.47 -9.86
N THR A 9 11.78 -18.34 -9.21
CA THR A 9 11.13 -18.27 -7.89
C THR A 9 10.00 -17.26 -7.96
N ILE A 10 8.78 -17.66 -7.57
CA ILE A 10 7.65 -16.72 -7.43
C ILE A 10 7.97 -15.78 -6.27
N LYS A 11 8.00 -14.47 -6.52
CA LYS A 11 8.23 -13.45 -5.49
C LYS A 11 7.12 -13.56 -4.43
N ASN A 12 7.47 -13.24 -3.19
CA ASN A 12 6.55 -13.24 -2.04
C ASN A 12 5.89 -14.59 -1.65
N SER A 13 6.25 -15.70 -2.30
CA SER A 13 5.76 -17.03 -1.90
C SER A 13 6.35 -17.54 -0.56
N LYS A 14 5.47 -17.89 0.39
CA LYS A 14 5.75 -18.49 1.71
C LYS A 14 4.75 -19.63 1.99
N PRO A 15 5.16 -20.93 1.97
CA PRO A 15 6.50 -21.43 1.72
C PRO A 15 6.96 -21.14 0.27
N PRO A 16 8.27 -21.01 0.02
CA PRO A 16 8.77 -20.57 -1.27
C PRO A 16 8.45 -21.57 -2.38
N ILE A 17 7.82 -21.08 -3.44
CA ILE A 17 7.49 -21.78 -4.67
C ILE A 17 8.58 -21.45 -5.70
N TRP A 18 9.32 -22.46 -6.11
CA TRP A 18 10.38 -22.28 -7.10
C TRP A 18 10.64 -23.55 -7.92
N ARG A 19 11.22 -23.34 -9.09
CA ARG A 19 11.67 -24.36 -10.02
C ARG A 19 13.10 -24.08 -10.40
N ARG A 20 13.92 -25.13 -10.43
CA ARG A 20 15.28 -25.07 -10.97
C ARG A 20 15.30 -25.92 -12.22
N CYS A 21 15.59 -25.30 -13.34
CA CYS A 21 15.63 -25.96 -14.63
C CYS A 21 16.95 -25.70 -15.35
N ILE A 22 17.22 -26.48 -16.38
CA ILE A 22 18.28 -26.27 -17.34
C ILE A 22 17.59 -25.96 -18.66
N VAL A 23 18.01 -24.90 -19.33
CA VAL A 23 17.46 -24.44 -20.61
C VAL A 23 18.59 -24.40 -21.64
N PRO A 24 18.47 -25.09 -22.80
CA PRO A 24 19.47 -25.02 -23.86
C PRO A 24 19.76 -23.57 -24.27
N ALA A 25 21.02 -23.26 -24.53
CA ALA A 25 21.41 -21.97 -25.08
C ALA A 25 20.74 -21.73 -26.44
N GLY A 26 20.60 -20.48 -26.86
CA GLY A 26 20.15 -20.05 -28.19
C GLY A 26 18.67 -20.30 -28.49
N LEU A 27 17.82 -20.24 -27.47
CA LEU A 27 16.37 -20.01 -27.61
C LEU A 27 16.10 -18.52 -27.76
N SER A 28 14.99 -18.13 -28.39
CA SER A 28 14.45 -16.77 -28.23
C SER A 28 13.80 -16.57 -26.86
N PHE A 29 13.52 -15.33 -26.48
CA PHE A 29 12.77 -15.03 -25.25
C PHE A 29 11.32 -15.50 -25.31
N SER A 30 10.65 -15.39 -26.46
CA SER A 30 9.32 -15.99 -26.67
C SER A 30 9.36 -17.52 -26.51
N GLN A 31 10.42 -18.18 -27.01
CA GLN A 31 10.61 -19.62 -26.75
C GLN A 31 10.90 -19.92 -25.28
N LEU A 32 11.58 -19.02 -24.58
CA LEU A 32 11.81 -19.14 -23.15
C LEU A 32 10.51 -18.99 -22.35
N THR A 33 9.57 -18.13 -22.77
CA THR A 33 8.27 -17.90 -22.10
C THR A 33 7.49 -19.20 -22.04
N VAL A 34 7.38 -19.87 -23.18
CA VAL A 34 6.79 -21.21 -23.29
C VAL A 34 7.48 -22.21 -22.35
N VAL A 35 8.81 -22.18 -22.29
CA VAL A 35 9.57 -23.05 -21.38
C VAL A 35 9.29 -22.70 -19.91
N ILE A 36 9.23 -21.43 -19.54
CA ILE A 36 8.97 -20.99 -18.16
C ILE A 36 7.56 -21.37 -17.73
N HIS A 37 6.54 -21.19 -18.57
CA HIS A 37 5.17 -21.60 -18.27
C HIS A 37 5.09 -23.10 -17.98
N LYS A 38 5.69 -23.94 -18.83
CA LYS A 38 5.75 -25.39 -18.58
C LYS A 38 6.57 -25.74 -17.34
N VAL A 39 7.67 -25.05 -17.10
CA VAL A 39 8.47 -25.22 -15.89
C VAL A 39 7.66 -24.87 -14.65
N MET A 40 6.85 -23.81 -14.68
CA MET A 40 6.02 -23.37 -13.55
C MET A 40 4.73 -24.19 -13.40
N GLY A 41 4.22 -24.80 -14.47
CA GLY A 41 2.99 -25.62 -14.47
C GLY A 41 1.73 -24.87 -14.91
N TRP A 42 1.92 -23.83 -15.71
CA TRP A 42 0.91 -22.89 -16.21
C TRP A 42 0.51 -23.15 -17.67
N TRP A 43 -0.67 -22.69 -18.07
CA TRP A 43 -1.36 -23.11 -19.30
C TRP A 43 -1.22 -22.15 -20.49
N GLU A 44 -0.41 -21.09 -20.35
CA GLU A 44 0.06 -20.19 -21.43
C GLU A 44 -1.01 -19.20 -21.93
N GLY A 45 -1.82 -18.62 -21.02
CA GLY A 45 -2.98 -17.78 -21.37
C GLY A 45 -2.74 -16.26 -21.36
N HIS A 46 -1.66 -15.78 -20.75
CA HIS A 46 -1.50 -14.37 -20.41
C HIS A 46 -0.19 -13.76 -20.93
N LEU A 47 -0.17 -12.44 -21.04
CA LEU A 47 1.02 -11.69 -21.44
C LEU A 47 2.16 -11.88 -20.44
N SER A 48 3.38 -11.76 -20.94
CA SER A 48 4.58 -11.94 -20.12
C SER A 48 5.69 -10.99 -20.55
N GLU A 49 6.53 -10.64 -19.60
CA GLU A 49 7.65 -9.73 -19.82
C GLU A 49 8.91 -10.21 -19.11
N TYR A 50 10.05 -10.03 -19.77
CA TYR A 50 11.37 -10.09 -19.17
C TYR A 50 11.93 -8.70 -18.93
N THR A 51 12.22 -8.38 -17.68
CA THR A 51 12.84 -7.10 -17.31
C THR A 51 14.30 -7.33 -16.92
N PHE A 52 15.22 -6.80 -17.74
CA PHE A 52 16.64 -6.73 -17.48
C PHE A 52 17.01 -5.32 -17.01
N GLY A 53 16.61 -4.95 -15.80
CA GLY A 53 16.77 -3.57 -15.28
C GLY A 53 18.21 -3.04 -15.35
N ASN A 54 19.23 -3.87 -15.08
CA ASN A 54 20.63 -3.44 -15.19
C ASN A 54 21.09 -3.16 -16.64
N GLN A 55 20.35 -3.63 -17.64
CA GLN A 55 20.65 -3.45 -19.05
C GLN A 55 19.74 -2.41 -19.71
N GLY A 56 18.74 -1.89 -19.00
CA GLY A 56 17.81 -0.95 -19.59
C GLY A 56 16.83 -1.59 -20.58
N VAL A 57 16.57 -2.90 -20.49
CA VAL A 57 15.81 -3.64 -21.51
C VAL A 57 14.59 -4.35 -20.93
N ARG A 58 13.45 -4.21 -21.61
CA ARG A 58 12.25 -5.03 -21.45
C ARG A 58 12.07 -5.88 -22.70
N LEU A 59 11.78 -7.17 -22.53
CA LEU A 59 11.38 -8.01 -23.65
C LEU A 59 9.98 -8.55 -23.44
N LEU A 60 9.09 -8.27 -24.39
CA LEU A 60 7.71 -8.75 -24.42
C LEU A 60 7.33 -9.07 -25.86
N GLU A 61 6.23 -9.81 -26.05
CA GLU A 61 5.66 -10.01 -27.38
C GLU A 61 4.95 -8.72 -27.82
N GLN A 62 4.94 -8.42 -29.12
CA GLN A 62 4.31 -7.21 -29.69
C GLN A 62 4.88 -5.91 -29.11
N ALA A 63 6.20 -5.84 -29.02
CA ALA A 63 6.94 -4.69 -28.50
C ALA A 63 6.57 -3.35 -29.19
N ASP A 64 6.04 -3.39 -30.42
CA ASP A 64 5.57 -2.26 -31.20
C ASP A 64 4.24 -1.66 -30.75
N GLU A 65 3.45 -2.37 -29.93
CA GLU A 65 2.20 -1.89 -29.35
C GLU A 65 2.38 -1.25 -27.96
N PHE A 66 3.58 -1.35 -27.39
CA PHE A 66 3.92 -0.80 -26.09
C PHE A 66 4.92 0.35 -26.26
N ASP A 67 4.54 1.55 -25.85
CA ASP A 67 5.50 2.65 -25.74
C ASP A 67 6.52 2.32 -24.65
N GLY A 68 7.80 2.60 -24.91
CA GLY A 68 8.95 2.15 -24.12
C GLY A 68 8.98 2.64 -22.66
N GLY A 69 8.03 3.49 -22.27
CA GLY A 69 8.11 4.25 -21.04
C GLY A 69 9.39 5.10 -21.01
N TRP A 70 9.57 5.84 -19.93
CA TRP A 70 10.68 6.77 -19.85
C TRP A 70 11.98 6.02 -19.51
N ASP A 71 12.78 5.70 -20.55
CA ASP A 71 14.21 5.30 -20.55
C ASP A 71 14.59 3.78 -20.62
N MET A 72 13.69 2.88 -21.06
CA MET A 72 13.99 1.45 -21.33
C MET A 72 13.75 1.05 -22.80
N ASP A 73 14.68 0.27 -23.37
CA ASP A 73 14.49 -0.33 -24.70
C ASP A 73 13.48 -1.48 -24.59
N VAL A 74 12.32 -1.33 -25.22
CA VAL A 74 11.32 -2.40 -25.39
C VAL A 74 11.67 -3.19 -26.66
N LEU A 75 12.02 -4.45 -26.47
CA LEU A 75 12.47 -5.35 -27.52
C LEU A 75 11.50 -6.50 -27.71
N ASP A 76 11.27 -6.89 -28.96
CA ASP A 76 10.40 -8.02 -29.24
C ASP A 76 11.06 -9.33 -28.78
N SER A 77 10.43 -10.01 -27.83
CA SER A 77 10.93 -11.24 -27.23
C SER A 77 11.14 -12.39 -28.26
N SER A 78 10.54 -12.32 -29.43
CA SER A 78 10.71 -13.29 -30.51
C SER A 78 11.98 -13.05 -31.35
N GLU A 79 12.51 -11.82 -31.36
CA GLU A 79 13.66 -11.43 -32.19
C GLU A 79 15.01 -11.66 -31.52
N TYR A 80 15.02 -11.68 -30.19
CA TYR A 80 16.24 -11.76 -29.38
C TYR A 80 16.42 -13.13 -28.74
N ILE A 81 17.67 -13.62 -28.73
CA ILE A 81 18.02 -14.91 -28.13
C ILE A 81 18.57 -14.74 -26.71
N ILE A 82 18.24 -15.71 -25.85
CA ILE A 82 18.61 -15.69 -24.42
C ILE A 82 20.13 -15.64 -24.22
N ASP A 83 20.92 -16.11 -25.19
CA ASP A 83 22.40 -16.10 -25.11
C ASP A 83 22.96 -14.69 -24.98
N GLU A 84 22.34 -13.73 -25.66
CA GLU A 84 22.79 -12.34 -25.72
C GLU A 84 22.65 -11.65 -24.35
N PHE A 85 21.72 -12.13 -23.52
CA PHE A 85 21.40 -11.52 -22.23
C PHE A 85 21.91 -12.35 -21.05
N PHE A 86 21.87 -13.68 -21.15
CA PHE A 86 22.14 -14.58 -20.02
C PHE A 86 23.63 -14.73 -19.72
N GLU A 87 24.52 -14.42 -20.68
CA GLU A 87 25.96 -14.47 -20.45
C GLU A 87 26.43 -13.37 -19.48
N ASP A 88 25.80 -12.19 -19.57
CA ASP A 88 26.19 -10.98 -18.83
C ASP A 88 25.23 -10.65 -17.67
N THR A 89 24.18 -11.45 -17.49
CA THR A 89 23.17 -11.26 -16.43
C THR A 89 23.22 -12.37 -15.39
N LYS A 90 23.15 -12.00 -14.11
CA LYS A 90 23.04 -12.97 -12.99
C LYS A 90 21.61 -13.30 -12.62
N SER A 91 20.69 -12.36 -12.79
CA SER A 91 19.27 -12.54 -12.58
C SER A 91 18.47 -11.46 -13.30
N PHE A 92 17.23 -11.78 -13.64
CA PHE A 92 16.25 -10.86 -14.23
C PHE A 92 14.87 -11.12 -13.62
N THR A 93 13.95 -10.19 -13.83
CA THR A 93 12.55 -10.36 -13.45
C THR A 93 11.78 -10.94 -14.64
N TYR A 94 10.90 -11.88 -14.35
CA TYR A 94 9.94 -12.38 -15.33
C TYR A 94 8.54 -12.17 -14.76
N LEU A 95 7.76 -11.30 -15.40
CA LEU A 95 6.35 -11.07 -15.08
C LEU A 95 5.51 -11.97 -15.98
N TYR A 96 4.57 -12.70 -15.40
CA TYR A 96 3.57 -13.47 -16.12
C TYR A 96 2.20 -13.04 -15.64
N ASP A 97 1.28 -12.82 -16.57
CA ASP A 97 -0.06 -12.32 -16.33
C ASP A 97 -0.08 -10.91 -15.73
N PHE A 98 -0.39 -9.92 -16.57
CA PHE A 98 -0.47 -8.51 -16.16
C PHE A 98 -1.76 -8.18 -15.40
N GLY A 99 -2.69 -9.15 -15.28
CA GLY A 99 -3.86 -9.03 -14.41
C GLY A 99 -3.55 -9.50 -12.98
N ASP A 100 -2.99 -10.70 -12.85
CA ASP A 100 -2.68 -11.32 -11.55
C ASP A 100 -1.27 -11.00 -11.02
N ASP A 101 -0.42 -10.38 -11.84
CA ASP A 101 0.92 -9.93 -11.54
C ASP A 101 1.86 -10.99 -10.93
N TRP A 102 2.02 -12.12 -11.64
CA TRP A 102 2.95 -13.17 -11.19
C TRP A 102 4.40 -12.79 -11.45
N TYR A 103 5.01 -12.10 -10.49
CA TYR A 103 6.43 -11.79 -10.54
C TYR A 103 7.33 -12.96 -10.17
N HIS A 104 8.30 -13.23 -11.03
CA HIS A 104 9.34 -14.22 -10.80
C HIS A 104 10.70 -13.56 -10.73
N THR A 105 11.52 -14.00 -9.78
CA THR A 105 12.96 -13.79 -9.86
C THR A 105 13.59 -14.99 -10.56
N VAL A 106 14.21 -14.77 -11.71
CA VAL A 106 14.93 -15.81 -12.45
C VAL A 106 16.43 -15.62 -12.26
N GLN A 107 17.07 -16.57 -11.57
CA GLN A 107 18.50 -16.55 -11.31
C GLN A 107 19.23 -17.48 -12.27
N ILE A 108 20.23 -16.98 -12.99
CA ILE A 108 21.10 -17.80 -13.85
C ILE A 108 22.22 -18.36 -12.95
N GLU A 109 22.02 -19.57 -12.44
CA GLU A 109 22.91 -20.16 -11.45
C GLU A 109 24.19 -20.75 -12.08
N LYS A 110 24.11 -21.21 -13.33
CA LYS A 110 25.24 -21.85 -14.01
C LYS A 110 25.12 -21.83 -15.53
N ILE A 111 26.23 -21.54 -16.20
CA ILE A 111 26.39 -21.81 -17.63
C ILE A 111 27.02 -23.19 -17.79
N ILE A 112 26.30 -24.12 -18.44
CA ILE A 112 26.71 -25.49 -18.71
C ILE A 112 27.25 -25.55 -20.14
N LYS A 113 28.52 -25.92 -20.32
CA LYS A 113 29.15 -25.97 -21.65
C LYS A 113 28.71 -27.20 -22.47
N ASP A 114 28.60 -28.34 -21.79
CA ASP A 114 28.33 -29.65 -22.40
C ASP A 114 27.09 -30.30 -21.79
N TYR A 115 25.94 -29.64 -21.93
CA TYR A 115 24.65 -30.23 -21.56
C TYR A 115 24.32 -31.39 -22.51
N GLU A 116 24.02 -32.55 -21.92
CA GLU A 116 23.87 -33.83 -22.62
C GLU A 116 22.58 -33.90 -23.45
N TYR A 117 21.58 -33.10 -23.08
CA TYR A 117 20.28 -33.08 -23.73
C TYR A 117 20.13 -31.86 -24.66
N ASP A 118 19.19 -31.97 -25.59
CA ASP A 118 18.84 -30.94 -26.56
C ASP A 118 17.55 -30.18 -26.21
N HIS A 119 17.06 -30.34 -24.97
CA HIS A 119 15.78 -29.82 -24.50
C HIS A 119 15.86 -29.34 -23.04
N PRO A 120 14.97 -28.44 -22.59
CA PRO A 120 14.94 -27.98 -21.21
C PRO A 120 14.59 -29.09 -20.21
N MET A 121 14.98 -28.94 -18.95
CA MET A 121 14.70 -29.93 -17.91
C MET A 121 14.65 -29.28 -16.54
N VAL A 122 13.56 -29.46 -15.80
CA VAL A 122 13.47 -29.18 -14.37
C VAL A 122 14.28 -30.23 -13.61
N ILE A 123 15.25 -29.78 -12.83
CA ILE A 123 16.14 -30.65 -12.06
C ILE A 123 15.82 -30.61 -10.56
N LYS A 124 15.05 -29.62 -10.10
CA LYS A 124 14.61 -29.51 -8.70
C LYS A 124 13.43 -28.54 -8.58
N PHE A 125 12.52 -28.77 -7.64
CA PHE A 125 11.46 -27.81 -7.31
C PHE A 125 11.17 -27.77 -5.81
N LYS A 126 10.34 -26.80 -5.43
CA LYS A 126 9.65 -26.74 -4.14
C LYS A 126 8.31 -26.00 -4.33
N GLY A 127 7.27 -26.46 -3.65
CA GLY A 127 5.93 -25.87 -3.68
C GLY A 127 5.13 -26.30 -4.91
N ASP A 128 3.83 -26.47 -4.75
CA ASP A 128 2.91 -26.76 -5.84
C ASP A 128 2.69 -25.52 -6.72
N THR A 129 2.03 -25.71 -7.85
CA THR A 129 1.74 -24.61 -8.79
C THR A 129 0.46 -23.92 -8.35
N PRO A 130 0.46 -22.59 -8.12
CA PRO A 130 -0.77 -21.85 -7.92
C PRO A 130 -1.72 -22.04 -9.12
N PRO A 131 -3.03 -22.27 -8.90
CA PRO A 131 -4.02 -22.17 -9.98
C PRO A 131 -3.90 -20.81 -10.66
N GLU A 132 -4.18 -20.79 -11.96
CA GLU A 132 -4.25 -19.51 -12.68
C GLU A 132 -5.55 -18.79 -12.35
N ASP A 133 -5.58 -17.48 -12.63
CA ASP A 133 -6.70 -16.59 -12.34
C ASP A 133 -7.13 -16.61 -10.86
N CYS A 134 -6.22 -16.96 -9.96
CA CYS A 134 -6.52 -16.98 -8.53
C CYS A 134 -6.27 -15.63 -7.85
N GLY A 135 -6.01 -14.56 -8.60
CA GLY A 135 -5.74 -13.23 -8.07
C GLY A 135 -4.30 -13.07 -7.57
N GLY A 136 -3.35 -13.64 -8.29
CA GLY A 136 -1.93 -13.53 -7.96
C GLY A 136 -1.53 -14.25 -6.67
N ILE A 137 -0.34 -13.92 -6.15
CA ILE A 137 0.22 -14.60 -4.98
C ILE A 137 -0.62 -14.42 -3.70
N TRP A 138 -1.34 -13.29 -3.58
CA TRP A 138 -2.20 -13.00 -2.44
C TRP A 138 -3.51 -13.77 -2.51
N GLY A 139 -4.19 -13.75 -3.66
CA GLY A 139 -5.41 -14.52 -3.85
C GLY A 139 -5.17 -16.03 -3.74
N TYR A 140 -3.99 -16.52 -4.15
CA TYR A 140 -3.58 -17.91 -3.87
C TYR A 140 -3.58 -18.25 -2.38
N TYR A 141 -3.03 -17.38 -1.52
CA TYR A 141 -3.00 -17.63 -0.08
C TYR A 141 -4.37 -17.52 0.57
N GLN A 142 -5.16 -16.53 0.18
CA GLN A 142 -6.55 -16.40 0.64
C GLN A 142 -7.36 -17.65 0.30
N MET A 143 -7.23 -18.15 -0.93
CA MET A 143 -7.88 -19.39 -1.35
C MET A 143 -7.43 -20.60 -0.51
N LEU A 144 -6.13 -20.74 -0.22
CA LEU A 144 -5.63 -21.82 0.64
C LEU A 144 -6.18 -21.73 2.08
N GLU A 145 -6.34 -20.52 2.61
CA GLU A 145 -6.95 -20.30 3.93
C GLU A 145 -8.43 -20.70 3.94
N THR A 146 -9.19 -20.31 2.91
CA THR A 146 -10.60 -20.71 2.72
C THR A 146 -10.77 -22.22 2.57
N LEU A 147 -9.85 -22.91 1.88
CA LEU A 147 -9.88 -24.38 1.74
C LEU A 147 -9.52 -25.13 3.03
N ASP A 148 -8.78 -24.52 3.96
CA ASP A 148 -8.38 -25.13 5.24
C ASP A 148 -9.47 -24.99 6.32
N ASP A 149 -10.47 -24.12 6.12
CA ASP A 149 -11.63 -23.97 7.02
C ASP A 149 -12.95 -24.48 6.39
N PRO A 150 -13.38 -25.72 6.68
CA PRO A 150 -14.66 -26.26 6.23
C PRO A 150 -15.92 -25.52 6.70
N LYS A 151 -15.79 -24.52 7.57
CA LYS A 151 -16.89 -23.67 8.02
C LYS A 151 -16.94 -22.33 7.32
N ASP A 152 -15.93 -22.01 6.50
CA ASP A 152 -15.94 -20.80 5.69
C ASP A 152 -17.13 -20.85 4.72
N PRO A 153 -17.96 -19.80 4.63
CA PRO A 153 -19.11 -19.76 3.72
C PRO A 153 -18.75 -20.01 2.25
N GLU A 154 -17.52 -19.70 1.84
CA GLU A 154 -17.02 -19.87 0.48
C GLU A 154 -16.25 -21.19 0.30
N HIS A 155 -16.03 -21.97 1.38
CA HIS A 155 -15.24 -23.21 1.34
C HIS A 155 -15.72 -24.19 0.25
N ASP A 156 -17.02 -24.46 0.16
CA ASP A 156 -17.54 -25.45 -0.79
C ASP A 156 -17.44 -24.95 -2.25
N GLU A 157 -17.64 -23.66 -2.49
CA GLU A 157 -17.52 -23.02 -3.81
C GLU A 157 -16.05 -22.93 -4.25
N ILE A 158 -15.17 -22.42 -3.40
CA ILE A 158 -13.73 -22.34 -3.65
C ILE A 158 -13.12 -23.73 -3.78
N LYS A 159 -13.64 -24.74 -3.06
CA LYS A 159 -13.23 -26.13 -3.24
C LYS A 159 -13.67 -26.72 -4.56
N GLU A 160 -14.88 -26.42 -5.03
CA GLU A 160 -15.33 -26.83 -6.35
C GLU A 160 -14.47 -26.15 -7.43
N TRP A 161 -14.29 -24.84 -7.37
CA TRP A 161 -13.42 -24.06 -8.26
C TRP A 161 -11.97 -24.55 -8.25
N PHE A 162 -11.38 -24.75 -7.07
CA PHE A 162 -10.01 -25.26 -6.93
C PHE A 162 -9.87 -26.66 -7.52
N ASN A 163 -10.86 -27.54 -7.36
CA ASN A 163 -10.81 -28.88 -7.97
C ASN A 163 -10.96 -28.84 -9.49
N GLU A 164 -11.62 -27.82 -10.05
CA GLU A 164 -11.75 -27.61 -11.49
C GLU A 164 -10.51 -26.95 -12.11
N GLN A 165 -9.87 -26.00 -11.41
CA GLN A 165 -8.75 -25.20 -11.92
C GLN A 165 -7.37 -25.72 -11.51
N SER A 166 -7.26 -26.44 -10.39
CA SER A 166 -5.97 -26.95 -9.92
C SER A 166 -5.45 -28.10 -10.78
N ASN A 167 -4.19 -27.98 -11.21
CA ASN A 167 -3.45 -29.07 -11.85
C ASN A 167 -3.00 -30.17 -10.85
N GLY A 168 -3.34 -30.04 -9.56
CA GLY A 168 -2.89 -30.93 -8.50
C GLY A 168 -1.43 -30.70 -8.10
N PRO A 169 -0.81 -31.63 -7.35
CA PRO A 169 0.57 -31.51 -6.92
C PRO A 169 1.54 -31.41 -8.10
N TYR A 170 2.60 -30.61 -7.95
CA TYR A 170 3.54 -30.40 -9.05
C TYR A 170 4.29 -31.69 -9.41
N ASP A 171 4.13 -32.14 -10.65
CA ASP A 171 4.76 -33.34 -11.17
C ASP A 171 5.97 -33.01 -12.06
N MET A 172 7.17 -33.09 -11.47
CA MET A 172 8.41 -32.84 -12.19
C MET A 172 8.67 -33.88 -13.31
N GLU A 173 8.26 -35.14 -13.14
CA GLU A 173 8.47 -36.17 -14.16
C GLU A 173 7.61 -35.89 -15.38
N LEU A 174 6.35 -35.50 -15.15
CA LEU A 174 5.45 -35.08 -16.20
C LEU A 174 5.94 -33.81 -16.91
N VAL A 175 6.31 -32.78 -16.15
CA VAL A 175 6.85 -31.54 -16.72
C VAL A 175 8.12 -31.83 -17.52
N ASN A 176 9.03 -32.66 -17.04
CA ASN A 176 10.22 -33.04 -17.81
C ASN A 176 9.90 -33.88 -19.05
N GLN A 177 8.89 -34.76 -18.96
CA GLN A 177 8.43 -35.53 -20.11
C GLN A 177 7.86 -34.61 -21.19
N GLU A 178 7.18 -33.54 -20.82
CA GLU A 178 6.73 -32.49 -21.72
C GLU A 178 7.88 -31.68 -22.28
N LEU A 179 8.77 -31.17 -21.42
CA LEU A 179 9.93 -30.40 -21.82
C LEU A 179 10.84 -31.17 -22.79
N SER A 180 10.90 -32.51 -22.69
CA SER A 180 11.64 -33.37 -23.63
C SER A 180 11.20 -33.28 -25.09
N ARG A 181 10.00 -32.74 -25.33
CA ARG A 181 9.43 -32.49 -26.66
C ARG A 181 9.90 -31.17 -27.27
N TYR A 182 10.41 -30.25 -26.47
CA TYR A 182 10.93 -28.94 -26.88
C TYR A 182 12.41 -29.03 -27.28
N LYS A 183 12.71 -29.81 -28.32
CA LYS A 183 14.08 -30.05 -28.81
C LYS A 183 14.60 -28.90 -29.66
N LYS A 184 15.83 -28.47 -29.40
CA LYS A 184 16.50 -27.42 -30.18
C LYS A 184 16.88 -27.92 -31.58
N THR A 185 16.31 -27.33 -32.64
CA THR A 185 16.68 -27.64 -34.03
C THR A 185 17.83 -26.77 -34.56
N LYS A 186 18.54 -27.22 -35.61
CA LYS A 186 19.68 -26.49 -36.22
C LYS A 186 19.32 -25.44 -37.28
N LYS A 187 18.03 -25.20 -37.56
CA LYS A 187 17.60 -24.18 -38.54
C LYS A 187 17.24 -22.88 -37.81
N LYS A 188 17.64 -21.72 -38.35
CA LYS A 188 17.07 -20.41 -37.95
C LYS A 188 15.58 -20.41 -38.31
N ILE A 189 14.71 -20.21 -37.32
CA ILE A 189 13.26 -20.09 -37.50
C ILE A 189 12.92 -18.61 -37.29
N LYS A 190 11.94 -18.08 -38.05
CA LYS A 190 11.44 -16.71 -37.93
C LYS A 190 10.52 -16.56 -36.70
N PRO A 191 10.34 -15.32 -36.19
CA PRO A 191 9.34 -14.96 -35.19
C PRO A 191 7.95 -15.55 -35.44
N VAL A 192 7.28 -15.98 -34.38
CA VAL A 192 5.89 -16.45 -34.42
C VAL A 192 4.99 -15.23 -34.26
N SER A 193 4.15 -14.92 -35.25
CA SER A 193 3.17 -13.82 -35.16
C SER A 193 1.95 -14.22 -34.34
N GLU A 194 1.32 -13.24 -33.70
CA GLU A 194 0.11 -13.28 -32.85
C GLU A 194 -1.02 -14.20 -33.39
N GLU A 195 -1.19 -14.27 -34.70
CA GLU A 195 -2.17 -15.12 -35.39
C GLU A 195 -1.95 -16.64 -35.15
N ASN A 196 -0.77 -17.07 -34.66
CA ASN A 196 -0.48 -18.46 -34.32
C ASN A 196 -0.79 -18.85 -32.86
N LEU A 197 -1.02 -17.88 -31.97
CA LEU A 197 -1.30 -18.15 -30.55
C LEU A 197 -2.76 -18.57 -30.30
N LEU A 198 -3.70 -18.18 -31.18
CA LEU A 198 -5.14 -18.34 -30.92
C LEU A 198 -5.83 -19.59 -31.55
N TYR A 199 -5.19 -20.40 -32.41
CA TYR A 199 -5.92 -21.41 -33.21
C TYR A 199 -5.45 -22.89 -33.22
N LYS A 200 -4.48 -23.32 -32.40
CA LYS A 200 -3.85 -24.66 -32.58
C LYS A 200 -4.10 -25.73 -31.49
N THR A 201 -5.17 -25.62 -30.70
CA THR A 201 -5.47 -26.59 -29.63
C THR A 201 -6.71 -27.46 -29.84
N MET A 202 -7.20 -27.63 -31.08
CA MET A 202 -8.13 -28.71 -31.41
C MET A 202 -7.78 -29.38 -32.76
N SER A 203 -7.51 -30.69 -32.70
CA SER A 203 -7.29 -31.66 -33.80
C SER A 203 -5.87 -31.83 -34.37
N SER A 204 -5.15 -32.87 -33.90
CA SER A 204 -4.57 -33.98 -34.69
C SER A 204 -3.41 -34.67 -33.95
N ARG A 205 -3.48 -36.01 -33.83
CA ARG A 205 -2.39 -36.89 -33.35
C ARG A 205 -1.33 -37.01 -34.44
N GLY A 206 -0.13 -36.48 -34.19
CA GLY A 206 1.08 -36.63 -35.00
C GLY A 206 2.31 -36.24 -34.16
N ASN A 207 3.51 -36.69 -34.52
CA ASN A 207 4.73 -36.20 -33.86
C ASN A 207 4.73 -34.67 -33.85
N ILE A 208 4.78 -34.12 -32.65
CA ILE A 208 4.63 -32.70 -32.38
C ILE A 208 6.00 -32.05 -32.60
N ASN A 209 6.20 -31.46 -33.78
CA ASN A 209 6.99 -30.22 -33.88
C ASN A 209 6.24 -29.16 -33.05
N LEU A 210 6.91 -28.15 -32.47
CA LEU A 210 6.39 -27.17 -31.48
C LEU A 210 4.97 -26.61 -31.73
N ASP A 211 4.47 -26.79 -32.92
CA ASP A 211 3.15 -26.58 -33.46
C ASP A 211 1.94 -27.34 -32.86
N GLN A 212 2.01 -28.40 -32.05
CA GLN A 212 0.78 -29.19 -31.73
C GLN A 212 0.75 -29.87 -30.34
N VAL A 213 0.30 -29.18 -29.29
CA VAL A 213 0.00 -29.57 -27.87
C VAL A 213 -0.29 -31.06 -27.49
N SER A 214 0.17 -31.53 -26.29
CA SER A 214 -0.63 -32.16 -25.18
C SER A 214 0.08 -33.20 -24.24
N VAL A 215 -0.20 -33.03 -22.93
CA VAL A 215 0.20 -33.67 -21.63
C VAL A 215 -0.50 -35.05 -21.37
N PRO A 216 0.04 -36.11 -20.69
CA PRO A 216 -0.22 -36.33 -19.22
C PRO A 216 0.59 -37.36 -18.35
N LYS A 217 0.59 -37.07 -17.01
CA LYS A 217 0.35 -37.87 -15.76
C LYS A 217 1.45 -38.54 -14.88
N ASN A 218 1.56 -37.98 -13.65
CA ASN A 218 1.49 -38.50 -12.25
C ASN A 218 2.52 -39.51 -11.67
N ARG A 219 3.17 -39.17 -10.52
CA ARG A 219 2.89 -39.71 -9.13
C ARG A 219 3.85 -39.37 -7.95
N ASP A 220 3.22 -38.94 -6.84
CA ASP A 220 3.37 -39.09 -5.36
C ASP A 220 4.65 -39.59 -4.62
N TYR A 221 4.95 -38.96 -3.46
CA TYR A 221 5.82 -39.52 -2.39
C TYR A 221 5.41 -39.22 -0.92
N ILE A 222 5.70 -40.18 -0.03
CA ILE A 222 5.32 -40.30 1.40
C ILE A 222 6.45 -39.83 2.35
N VAL A 223 6.11 -39.26 3.53
CA VAL A 223 7.05 -38.70 4.55
C VAL A 223 7.14 -39.54 5.84
N SER A 224 8.29 -39.50 6.54
CA SER A 224 8.71 -40.47 7.58
C SER A 224 8.41 -40.10 9.06
N LYS A 225 8.39 -41.14 9.91
CA LYS A 225 8.02 -41.12 11.35
C LYS A 225 8.84 -40.19 12.26
N GLU A 226 10.04 -39.78 11.86
CA GLU A 226 10.89 -38.91 12.69
C GLU A 226 10.48 -37.44 12.60
N GLN A 227 9.94 -37.01 11.45
CA GLN A 227 9.33 -35.70 11.29
C GLN A 227 8.03 -35.58 12.09
N GLN A 228 7.29 -36.68 12.21
CA GLN A 228 6.05 -36.76 12.99
C GLN A 228 6.28 -36.45 14.48
N LYS A 229 7.34 -37.02 15.09
CA LYS A 229 7.67 -36.77 16.51
C LYS A 229 8.15 -35.35 16.81
N LYS A 230 8.82 -34.69 15.86
CA LYS A 230 9.26 -33.29 16.02
C LYS A 230 8.07 -32.34 15.97
N LEU A 231 7.09 -32.66 15.12
CA LEU A 231 5.84 -31.91 15.01
C LEU A 231 4.98 -32.02 16.28
N GLU A 232 4.85 -33.22 16.85
CA GLU A 232 4.10 -33.45 18.09
C GLU A 232 4.63 -32.65 19.29
N LYS A 233 5.95 -32.48 19.39
CA LYS A 233 6.57 -31.67 20.45
C LYS A 233 6.28 -30.17 20.28
N ALA A 234 6.37 -29.66 19.05
CA ALA A 234 6.09 -28.26 18.75
C ALA A 234 4.62 -27.89 19.05
N ILE A 235 3.68 -28.78 18.70
CA ILE A 235 2.25 -28.62 18.98
C ILE A 235 1.99 -28.54 20.49
N LYS A 236 2.69 -29.35 21.29
CA LYS A 236 2.56 -29.36 22.76
C LYS A 236 3.05 -28.05 23.40
N ASP A 237 4.15 -27.49 22.90
CA ASP A 237 4.71 -26.25 23.42
C ASP A 237 3.81 -25.04 23.07
N ILE A 238 3.19 -25.04 21.88
CA ILE A 238 2.17 -24.05 21.48
C ILE A 238 0.94 -24.12 22.39
N GLY A 239 0.45 -25.33 22.69
CA GLY A 239 -0.70 -25.53 23.58
C GLY A 239 -0.51 -24.98 25.01
N ASN A 240 0.71 -25.01 25.54
CA ASN A 240 1.02 -24.47 26.87
C ASN A 240 1.01 -22.93 26.88
N THR A 241 1.49 -22.30 25.80
CA THR A 241 1.49 -20.83 25.65
C THR A 241 0.07 -20.29 25.52
N LEU A 242 -0.78 -20.97 24.74
CA LEU A 242 -2.20 -20.61 24.61
C LEU A 242 -2.94 -20.71 25.95
N LYS A 243 -2.58 -21.69 26.79
CA LYS A 243 -3.16 -21.83 28.12
C LYS A 243 -2.77 -20.69 29.07
N ALA A 244 -1.50 -20.24 29.02
CA ALA A 244 -1.06 -19.10 29.83
C ALA A 244 -1.75 -17.78 29.43
N VAL A 245 -2.06 -17.60 28.14
CA VAL A 245 -2.85 -16.46 27.64
C VAL A 245 -4.30 -16.55 28.10
N ALA A 246 -4.88 -17.75 28.10
CA ALA A 246 -6.24 -17.98 28.62
C ALA A 246 -6.34 -17.71 30.13
N ASP A 247 -5.36 -18.18 30.92
CA ASP A 247 -5.30 -17.96 32.37
C ASP A 247 -5.11 -16.46 32.70
N ALA A 248 -4.35 -15.72 31.88
CA ALA A 248 -4.20 -14.27 32.01
C ALA A 248 -5.48 -13.50 31.67
N LYS A 249 -6.24 -13.97 30.66
CA LYS A 249 -7.55 -13.42 30.28
C LYS A 249 -8.60 -13.63 31.38
N GLU A 250 -8.59 -14.79 32.03
CA GLU A 250 -9.49 -15.10 33.17
C GLU A 250 -9.15 -14.25 34.41
N ALA A 251 -7.86 -13.99 34.68
CA ALA A 251 -7.45 -13.09 35.74
C ALA A 251 -7.84 -11.62 35.47
N PHE A 252 -7.81 -11.21 34.20
CA PHE A 252 -8.24 -9.87 33.77
C PHE A 252 -9.75 -9.68 33.85
N ASP A 253 -10.54 -10.65 33.39
CA ASP A 253 -12.02 -10.66 33.50
C ASP A 253 -12.47 -10.56 34.96
N LYS A 254 -11.84 -11.35 35.85
CA LYS A 254 -12.13 -11.30 37.28
C LYS A 254 -11.82 -9.94 37.91
N THR A 255 -10.80 -9.24 37.40
CA THR A 255 -10.42 -7.90 37.85
C THR A 255 -11.40 -6.84 37.34
N LEU A 256 -11.83 -6.94 36.08
CA LEU A 256 -12.87 -6.07 35.51
C LEU A 256 -14.19 -6.22 36.26
N ARG A 257 -14.65 -7.44 36.51
CA ARG A 257 -15.90 -7.71 37.23
C ARG A 257 -15.86 -7.22 38.67
N HIS A 258 -14.71 -7.38 39.34
CA HIS A 258 -14.51 -6.82 40.68
C HIS A 258 -14.55 -5.29 40.70
N THR A 259 -14.03 -4.64 39.65
CA THR A 259 -13.87 -3.17 39.59
C THR A 259 -15.14 -2.47 39.12
N TYR A 260 -15.84 -3.04 38.13
CA TYR A 260 -16.94 -2.39 37.41
C TYR A 260 -18.31 -3.06 37.64
N GLY A 261 -18.34 -4.21 38.30
CA GLY A 261 -19.56 -4.97 38.56
C GLY A 261 -19.98 -5.85 37.36
N ASP A 262 -20.61 -6.98 37.67
CA ASP A 262 -20.94 -8.02 36.67
C ASP A 262 -21.81 -7.47 35.53
N GLU A 263 -22.82 -6.63 35.84
CA GLU A 263 -23.75 -6.08 34.84
C GLU A 263 -23.07 -5.15 33.81
N ASN A 264 -22.06 -4.36 34.21
CA ASN A 264 -21.31 -3.50 33.28
C ASN A 264 -20.32 -4.28 32.42
N VAL A 265 -19.76 -5.35 32.97
CA VAL A 265 -18.85 -6.25 32.24
C VAL A 265 -19.64 -7.14 31.28
N ASP A 266 -20.84 -7.57 31.66
CA ASP A 266 -21.74 -8.32 30.78
C ASP A 266 -22.26 -7.42 29.64
N ASN A 267 -22.63 -6.16 29.93
CA ASN A 267 -22.94 -5.17 28.89
C ASN A 267 -21.73 -4.90 27.97
N TYR A 268 -20.51 -4.91 28.51
CA TYR A 268 -19.26 -4.78 27.75
C TYR A 268 -19.02 -5.98 26.82
N TYR A 269 -19.22 -7.21 27.31
CA TYR A 269 -19.10 -8.40 26.45
C TYR A 269 -20.24 -8.52 25.45
N GLU A 270 -21.47 -8.12 25.78
CA GLU A 270 -22.57 -8.00 24.82
C GLU A 270 -22.30 -6.93 23.75
N LEU A 271 -21.58 -5.85 24.07
CA LEU A 271 -21.17 -4.83 23.11
C LEU A 271 -19.97 -5.29 22.24
N MET A 272 -19.10 -6.15 22.78
CA MET A 272 -17.98 -6.74 22.04
C MET A 272 -18.41 -7.93 21.18
N ASP A 273 -19.43 -8.69 21.58
CA ASP A 273 -20.11 -9.69 20.72
C ASP A 273 -20.86 -9.00 19.56
N GLN A 274 -21.22 -7.71 19.66
CA GLN A 274 -21.81 -6.94 18.55
C GLN A 274 -20.84 -6.66 17.39
N THR A 275 -19.54 -6.92 17.54
CA THR A 275 -18.57 -6.91 16.42
C THR A 275 -18.21 -8.31 15.91
N ASN A 276 -18.69 -9.38 16.57
CA ASN A 276 -18.43 -10.75 16.16
C ASN A 276 -19.68 -11.65 16.34
N ASN A 277 -20.36 -11.83 15.20
CA ASN A 277 -21.41 -12.80 14.88
C ASN A 277 -22.85 -12.61 15.40
N GLY A 278 -23.75 -12.37 14.43
CA GLY A 278 -25.07 -13.00 14.42
C GLY A 278 -26.28 -12.13 14.09
N ASP A 279 -26.32 -11.41 12.96
CA ASP A 279 -27.58 -10.97 12.35
C ASP A 279 -27.37 -10.68 10.86
N LYS A 280 -28.34 -11.06 10.01
CA LYS A 280 -28.25 -11.07 8.54
C LYS A 280 -27.66 -9.77 7.99
N LYS A 281 -26.54 -9.83 7.27
CA LYS A 281 -26.07 -8.72 6.44
C LYS A 281 -27.11 -8.48 5.33
N VAL A 282 -27.62 -7.26 5.22
CA VAL A 282 -28.35 -6.85 4.02
C VAL A 282 -27.35 -6.91 2.86
N LYS A 283 -27.68 -7.66 1.81
CA LYS A 283 -26.84 -7.72 0.61
C LYS A 283 -26.90 -6.35 -0.08
N THR A 284 -25.79 -5.66 -0.11
CA THR A 284 -25.63 -4.35 -0.79
C THR A 284 -24.71 -4.41 -1.99
N LEU A 285 -23.88 -5.45 -2.11
CA LEU A 285 -22.98 -5.69 -3.23
C LEU A 285 -23.59 -6.72 -4.18
N PHE A 286 -23.57 -6.42 -5.47
CA PHE A 286 -24.15 -7.22 -6.54
C PHE A 286 -23.17 -7.31 -7.71
N ASP A 287 -23.38 -8.27 -8.60
CA ASP A 287 -22.56 -8.44 -9.80
C ASP A 287 -23.12 -7.57 -10.93
N TYR A 288 -22.97 -6.25 -10.76
CA TYR A 288 -23.60 -5.24 -11.62
C TYR A 288 -23.18 -5.38 -13.08
N ASP A 289 -21.96 -5.83 -13.36
CA ASP A 289 -21.43 -6.03 -14.72
C ASP A 289 -22.17 -7.14 -15.48
N LYS A 290 -22.80 -8.08 -14.77
CA LYS A 290 -23.63 -9.14 -15.38
C LYS A 290 -25.06 -8.70 -15.67
N TRP A 291 -25.50 -7.55 -15.17
CA TRP A 291 -26.90 -7.11 -15.28
C TRP A 291 -27.24 -6.68 -16.70
N THR A 292 -27.84 -7.58 -17.47
CA THR A 292 -28.29 -7.30 -18.86
C THR A 292 -29.82 -7.26 -18.98
N ASP A 293 -30.54 -7.79 -17.99
CA ASP A 293 -32.00 -7.85 -17.92
C ASP A 293 -32.47 -7.29 -16.56
N VAL A 294 -32.57 -5.97 -16.48
CA VAL A 294 -32.98 -5.25 -15.26
C VAL A 294 -34.46 -4.89 -15.34
N THR A 295 -35.19 -5.18 -14.27
CA THR A 295 -36.59 -4.79 -14.10
C THR A 295 -36.76 -3.97 -12.84
N ILE A 296 -37.63 -2.96 -12.91
CA ILE A 296 -37.98 -2.10 -11.77
C ILE A 296 -39.48 -2.29 -11.48
N GLU A 297 -39.79 -2.66 -10.24
CA GLU A 297 -41.18 -2.90 -9.80
C GLU A 297 -41.43 -2.37 -8.38
N LYS A 298 -42.70 -2.43 -7.95
CA LYS A 298 -43.08 -2.02 -6.60
C LYS A 298 -42.95 -3.21 -5.64
N SER A 299 -42.28 -3.01 -4.52
CA SER A 299 -42.24 -3.96 -3.40
C SER A 299 -43.56 -3.95 -2.62
N ARG A 300 -43.82 -5.06 -1.93
CA ARG A 300 -44.89 -5.21 -0.93
C ARG A 300 -44.48 -4.75 0.47
N HIS A 301 -43.20 -4.42 0.66
CA HIS A 301 -42.62 -4.02 1.93
C HIS A 301 -42.55 -2.49 1.99
N GLN A 302 -42.80 -1.93 3.17
CA GLN A 302 -42.57 -0.51 3.44
C GLN A 302 -41.11 -0.26 3.80
N ILE A 303 -40.69 1.01 3.78
CA ILE A 303 -39.32 1.42 4.14
C ILE A 303 -38.92 0.83 5.50
N GLN A 304 -39.81 0.94 6.49
CA GLN A 304 -39.54 0.41 7.84
C GLN A 304 -39.34 -1.11 7.87
N ASP A 305 -40.01 -1.86 6.98
CA ASP A 305 -39.90 -3.32 6.91
C ASP A 305 -38.56 -3.73 6.31
N LEU A 306 -38.07 -2.98 5.32
CA LEU A 306 -36.77 -3.21 4.71
C LEU A 306 -35.64 -2.86 5.68
N MET A 307 -35.75 -1.75 6.39
CA MET A 307 -34.77 -1.31 7.40
C MET A 307 -34.68 -2.23 8.63
N LEU A 308 -35.68 -3.09 8.89
CA LEU A 308 -35.60 -4.07 10.00
C LEU A 308 -34.45 -5.07 9.83
N ASN A 309 -33.97 -5.26 8.60
CA ASN A 309 -32.85 -6.14 8.31
C ASN A 309 -31.48 -5.50 8.60
N LEU A 310 -31.42 -4.20 8.89
CA LEU A 310 -30.18 -3.54 9.30
C LEU A 310 -29.71 -4.02 10.67
N ARG A 311 -28.43 -3.86 10.96
CA ARG A 311 -27.90 -4.18 12.28
C ARG A 311 -28.39 -3.16 13.29
N ASP A 312 -28.50 -3.59 14.54
CA ASP A 312 -28.92 -2.70 15.62
C ASP A 312 -27.96 -1.52 15.81
N ILE A 313 -26.67 -1.73 15.52
CA ILE A 313 -25.67 -0.66 15.56
C ILE A 313 -25.91 0.42 14.50
N ASP A 314 -26.31 0.04 13.28
CA ASP A 314 -26.58 1.00 12.20
C ASP A 314 -27.76 1.91 12.58
N ILE A 315 -28.82 1.32 13.15
CA ILE A 315 -30.00 2.04 13.63
C ILE A 315 -29.64 2.94 14.82
N LYS A 316 -28.83 2.47 15.76
CA LYS A 316 -28.35 3.28 16.89
C LYS A 316 -27.52 4.46 16.39
N ASN A 317 -26.67 4.26 15.39
CA ASN A 317 -25.85 5.33 14.81
C ASN A 317 -26.72 6.37 14.10
N TYR A 318 -27.73 5.97 13.32
CA TYR A 318 -28.70 6.90 12.75
C TYR A 318 -29.37 7.77 13.83
N ILE A 319 -29.89 7.14 14.89
CA ILE A 319 -30.50 7.86 16.01
C ILE A 319 -29.51 8.86 16.64
N LYS A 320 -28.29 8.39 16.92
CA LYS A 320 -27.24 9.18 17.58
C LYS A 320 -26.82 10.39 16.75
N TYR A 321 -26.43 10.18 15.51
CA TYR A 321 -25.82 11.24 14.69
C TYR A 321 -26.84 12.14 14.00
N MET A 322 -28.07 11.67 13.79
CA MET A 322 -29.18 12.57 13.44
C MET A 322 -29.76 13.30 14.66
N GLN A 323 -29.22 13.02 15.86
CA GLN A 323 -29.65 13.61 17.13
C GLN A 323 -31.14 13.42 17.40
N ILE A 324 -31.67 12.24 17.06
CA ILE A 324 -33.06 11.87 17.27
C ILE A 324 -33.25 11.45 18.74
N PRO A 325 -34.24 12.01 19.46
CA PRO A 325 -34.47 11.64 20.85
C PRO A 325 -34.77 10.14 21.04
N ASP A 326 -33.97 9.48 21.86
CA ASP A 326 -34.16 8.07 22.22
C ASP A 326 -34.08 7.80 23.73
N LYS A 327 -34.75 6.74 24.17
CA LYS A 327 -34.88 6.36 25.59
C LYS A 327 -34.56 4.88 25.79
N SER A 328 -34.21 4.52 27.02
CA SER A 328 -34.05 3.12 27.39
C SER A 328 -35.37 2.37 27.17
N GLY A 329 -35.29 1.18 26.56
CA GLY A 329 -36.45 0.34 26.23
C GLY A 329 -37.11 0.62 24.87
N THR A 330 -36.67 1.62 24.09
CA THR A 330 -37.20 1.82 22.73
C THR A 330 -36.89 0.60 21.85
N THR A 331 -37.90 0.10 21.14
CA THR A 331 -37.75 -1.05 20.25
C THR A 331 -37.02 -0.68 18.95
N LYS A 332 -36.40 -1.65 18.28
CA LYS A 332 -35.76 -1.48 16.96
C LYS A 332 -36.69 -0.83 15.93
N LEU A 333 -37.91 -1.34 15.81
CA LEU A 333 -38.93 -0.82 14.90
C LEU A 333 -39.32 0.62 15.22
N GLU A 334 -39.44 0.98 16.51
CA GLU A 334 -39.75 2.34 16.90
C GLU A 334 -38.61 3.31 16.58
N ARG A 335 -37.34 2.89 16.74
CA ARG A 335 -36.19 3.68 16.29
C ARG A 335 -36.21 3.89 14.77
N ILE A 336 -36.45 2.83 14.00
CA ILE A 336 -36.59 2.92 12.54
C ILE A 336 -37.68 3.92 12.14
N ARG A 337 -38.86 3.87 12.79
CA ARG A 337 -39.94 4.82 12.51
C ARG A 337 -39.54 6.26 12.80
N LYS A 338 -38.81 6.51 13.89
CA LYS A 338 -38.28 7.85 14.19
C LYS A 338 -37.29 8.31 13.11
N ILE A 339 -36.41 7.43 12.64
CA ILE A 339 -35.46 7.71 11.53
C ILE A 339 -36.21 8.08 10.25
N VAL A 340 -37.18 7.27 9.85
CA VAL A 340 -38.00 7.51 8.65
C VAL A 340 -38.75 8.84 8.76
N ASN A 341 -39.31 9.16 9.93
CA ASN A 341 -39.98 10.44 10.15
C ASN A 341 -39.02 11.63 10.08
N GLU A 342 -37.82 11.53 10.67
CA GLU A 342 -36.80 12.58 10.59
C GLU A 342 -36.43 12.88 9.13
N LEU A 343 -36.28 11.86 8.29
CA LEU A 343 -35.98 12.02 6.86
C LEU A 343 -37.14 12.67 6.09
N LYS A 344 -38.39 12.34 6.44
CA LYS A 344 -39.59 12.96 5.84
C LYS A 344 -39.72 14.44 6.24
N GLU A 345 -39.43 14.76 7.50
CA GLU A 345 -39.48 16.14 8.02
C GLU A 345 -38.30 16.98 7.51
N HIS A 346 -37.17 16.35 7.18
CA HIS A 346 -35.97 17.00 6.69
C HIS A 346 -35.47 16.41 5.35
N PRO A 347 -36.15 16.68 4.21
CA PRO A 347 -35.75 16.15 2.90
C PRO A 347 -34.29 16.46 2.51
N LYS A 348 -33.73 17.56 3.03
CA LYS A 348 -32.30 17.89 2.85
C LYS A 348 -31.34 16.83 3.39
N TYR A 349 -31.69 16.12 4.48
CA TYR A 349 -30.84 15.08 5.06
C TYR A 349 -30.74 13.88 4.13
N PHE A 350 -31.82 13.58 3.42
CA PHE A 350 -31.80 12.53 2.42
C PHE A 350 -30.90 12.91 1.22
N MET A 351 -30.80 14.19 0.87
CA MET A 351 -29.85 14.65 -0.16
C MET A 351 -28.39 14.56 0.28
N TYR A 352 -28.09 14.56 1.59
CA TYR A 352 -26.70 14.42 2.08
C TYR A 352 -26.15 13.03 1.89
N LEU A 353 -27.03 12.03 1.72
CA LEU A 353 -26.64 10.64 1.54
C LEU A 353 -26.07 10.34 0.15
N TYR A 354 -26.35 11.17 -0.84
CA TYR A 354 -26.03 10.91 -2.24
C TYR A 354 -25.22 12.07 -2.81
N HIS A 355 -24.22 11.77 -3.64
CA HIS A 355 -23.69 12.71 -4.61
C HIS A 355 -24.77 13.14 -5.61
N GLN A 356 -24.53 14.21 -6.35
CA GLN A 356 -25.57 14.85 -7.15
C GLN A 356 -26.07 13.92 -8.29
N ASP A 357 -25.14 13.28 -8.97
CA ASP A 357 -25.33 12.24 -9.99
C ASP A 357 -25.99 10.97 -9.43
N GLU A 358 -25.60 10.53 -8.23
CA GLU A 358 -26.25 9.40 -7.55
C GLU A 358 -27.73 9.68 -7.21
N LEU A 359 -28.05 10.91 -6.80
CA LEU A 359 -29.43 11.30 -6.51
C LEU A 359 -30.26 11.40 -7.80
N GLU A 360 -29.68 11.89 -8.89
CA GLU A 360 -30.30 11.88 -10.21
C GLU A 360 -30.55 10.45 -10.70
N THR A 361 -29.58 9.56 -10.49
CA THR A 361 -29.70 8.12 -10.75
C THR A 361 -30.84 7.50 -9.94
N LEU A 362 -31.01 7.87 -8.66
CA LEU A 362 -32.15 7.41 -7.86
C LEU A 362 -33.49 7.89 -8.43
N PHE A 363 -33.57 9.13 -8.92
CA PHE A 363 -34.79 9.61 -9.58
C PHE A 363 -35.11 8.84 -10.85
N ASP A 364 -34.10 8.47 -11.61
CA ASP A 364 -34.24 7.68 -12.83
C ASP A 364 -34.72 6.25 -12.53
N ILE A 365 -34.17 5.61 -11.49
CA ILE A 365 -34.66 4.32 -10.97
C ILE A 365 -36.12 4.45 -10.53
N TYR A 366 -36.45 5.50 -9.77
CA TYR A 366 -37.81 5.72 -9.26
C TYR A 366 -38.83 5.97 -10.40
N ASP A 367 -38.41 6.60 -11.48
CA ASP A 367 -39.23 6.79 -12.69
C ASP A 367 -39.30 5.52 -13.58
N GLY A 368 -38.63 4.44 -13.18
CA GLY A 368 -38.66 3.15 -13.86
C GLY A 368 -37.74 3.08 -15.09
N LYS A 369 -36.73 3.94 -15.19
CA LYS A 369 -35.77 3.92 -16.30
C LYS A 369 -34.77 2.79 -16.10
N THR A 370 -34.80 1.81 -16.99
CA THR A 370 -33.86 0.68 -16.98
C THR A 370 -32.66 0.88 -17.88
N ASP A 371 -32.70 1.88 -18.78
CA ASP A 371 -31.62 2.12 -19.75
C ASP A 371 -30.32 2.61 -19.10
N ILE A 372 -30.39 3.18 -17.89
CA ILE A 372 -29.21 3.57 -17.10
C ILE A 372 -28.32 2.38 -16.73
N PHE A 373 -28.86 1.15 -16.74
CA PHE A 373 -28.12 -0.09 -16.49
C PHE A 373 -27.49 -0.68 -17.76
N LYS A 374 -27.50 0.05 -18.89
CA LYS A 374 -26.87 -0.36 -20.13
C LYS A 374 -25.59 0.46 -20.33
N PHE A 375 -24.46 -0.15 -20.01
CA PHE A 375 -23.13 0.43 -20.15
C PHE A 375 -22.20 -0.61 -20.81
N ASP A 376 -21.18 -0.12 -21.50
CA ASP A 376 -20.13 -0.95 -22.09
C ASP A 376 -18.98 -1.07 -21.08
N GLY A 377 -18.66 -2.29 -20.65
CA GLY A 377 -17.62 -2.53 -19.66
C GLY A 377 -18.15 -2.57 -18.23
N PHE A 378 -17.51 -1.84 -17.32
CA PHE A 378 -17.81 -1.85 -15.89
C PHE A 378 -18.99 -0.95 -15.53
N ALA A 379 -19.77 -1.36 -14.53
CA ALA A 379 -20.85 -0.56 -13.99
C ALA A 379 -20.31 0.76 -13.41
N PRO A 380 -20.91 1.91 -13.78
CA PRO A 380 -20.55 3.19 -13.19
C PRO A 380 -20.71 3.18 -11.66
N GLY A 381 -19.74 3.81 -10.96
CA GLY A 381 -19.72 3.84 -9.51
C GLY A 381 -20.98 4.45 -8.91
N GLU A 382 -21.54 5.49 -9.53
CA GLU A 382 -22.75 6.16 -9.08
C GLU A 382 -23.97 5.21 -9.02
N ILE A 383 -24.04 4.20 -9.91
CA ILE A 383 -25.12 3.21 -9.87
C ILE A 383 -24.97 2.28 -8.68
N MET A 384 -23.73 1.83 -8.42
CA MET A 384 -23.42 0.95 -7.30
C MET A 384 -23.77 1.63 -5.97
N ASP A 385 -23.30 2.87 -5.80
CA ASP A 385 -23.49 3.67 -4.60
C ASP A 385 -24.96 4.04 -4.40
N THR A 386 -25.66 4.47 -5.46
CA THR A 386 -27.11 4.74 -5.39
C THR A 386 -27.88 3.52 -4.88
N ILE A 387 -27.59 2.32 -5.40
CA ILE A 387 -28.26 1.08 -4.99
C ILE A 387 -27.92 0.73 -3.54
N MET A 388 -26.64 0.79 -3.16
CA MET A 388 -26.21 0.51 -1.80
C MET A 388 -26.90 1.42 -0.78
N ILE A 389 -26.83 2.74 -0.99
CA ILE A 389 -27.43 3.73 -0.09
C ILE A 389 -28.94 3.53 -0.05
N SER A 390 -29.60 3.30 -1.19
CA SER A 390 -31.04 3.08 -1.25
C SER A 390 -31.48 1.82 -0.49
N ILE A 391 -30.68 0.75 -0.52
CA ILE A 391 -30.94 -0.46 0.28
C ILE A 391 -30.81 -0.15 1.78
N LEU A 392 -29.74 0.54 2.18
CA LEU A 392 -29.49 0.90 3.58
C LEU A 392 -30.58 1.82 4.14
N MET A 393 -31.16 2.67 3.29
CA MET A 393 -32.29 3.54 3.66
C MET A 393 -33.66 2.87 3.51
N GLY A 394 -33.71 1.60 3.15
CA GLY A 394 -34.97 0.86 2.92
C GLY A 394 -35.81 1.40 1.77
N ILE A 395 -35.22 2.11 0.83
CA ILE A 395 -35.90 2.67 -0.35
C ILE A 395 -36.16 1.60 -1.40
N LEU A 396 -35.25 0.64 -1.52
CA LEU A 396 -35.40 -0.49 -2.44
C LEU A 396 -34.84 -1.79 -1.85
N GLU A 397 -35.27 -2.91 -2.41
CA GLU A 397 -34.63 -4.23 -2.27
C GLU A 397 -34.24 -4.74 -3.65
N VAL A 398 -33.17 -5.52 -3.73
CA VAL A 398 -32.69 -6.11 -4.99
C VAL A 398 -32.72 -7.62 -4.91
N LYS A 399 -33.15 -8.26 -6.00
CA LYS A 399 -33.01 -9.70 -6.22
C LYS A 399 -32.33 -9.95 -7.55
N GLU A 400 -31.18 -10.60 -7.54
CA GLU A 400 -30.48 -10.97 -8.76
C GLU A 400 -30.41 -12.50 -8.93
N LYS A 401 -30.28 -12.93 -10.18
CA LYS A 401 -29.96 -14.31 -10.54
C LYS A 401 -29.26 -14.34 -11.90
N GLY A 402 -27.95 -14.52 -11.90
CA GLY A 402 -27.15 -14.48 -13.11
C GLY A 402 -27.25 -13.10 -13.75
N ASN A 403 -27.69 -13.04 -15.01
CA ASN A 403 -27.76 -11.80 -15.76
C ASN A 403 -29.02 -10.93 -15.51
N LYS A 404 -29.90 -11.39 -14.62
CA LYS A 404 -31.20 -10.76 -14.33
C LYS A 404 -31.19 -10.09 -12.98
N ALA A 405 -31.66 -8.85 -12.92
CA ALA A 405 -31.84 -8.11 -11.69
C ALA A 405 -33.28 -7.55 -11.56
N GLN A 406 -33.84 -7.71 -10.38
CA GLN A 406 -35.13 -7.13 -10.00
C GLN A 406 -34.90 -6.11 -8.90
N ILE A 407 -35.05 -4.84 -9.25
CA ILE A 407 -35.05 -3.73 -8.30
C ILE A 407 -36.50 -3.48 -7.87
N LYS A 408 -36.78 -3.55 -6.56
CA LYS A 408 -38.14 -3.34 -6.04
C LYS A 408 -38.16 -2.15 -5.09
N LEU A 409 -38.87 -1.09 -5.49
CA LEU A 409 -39.04 0.12 -4.69
C LEU A 409 -40.01 -0.12 -3.53
N ALA A 410 -39.68 0.34 -2.32
CA ALA A 410 -40.56 0.24 -1.16
C ALA A 410 -41.96 0.82 -1.44
N GLU A 411 -42.99 0.27 -0.81
CA GLU A 411 -44.37 0.62 -1.13
C GLU A 411 -44.67 2.12 -0.93
N ASP A 412 -44.03 2.68 0.09
CA ASP A 412 -44.09 4.07 0.56
C ASP A 412 -42.84 4.90 0.20
N ALA A 413 -42.00 4.45 -0.74
CA ALA A 413 -40.78 5.16 -1.17
C ALA A 413 -41.04 6.61 -1.61
N GLY A 414 -42.18 6.86 -2.27
CA GLY A 414 -42.60 8.18 -2.73
C GLY A 414 -42.84 9.19 -1.59
N GLU A 415 -43.07 8.74 -0.36
CA GLU A 415 -43.21 9.64 0.80
C GLU A 415 -41.89 10.35 1.15
N ILE A 416 -40.74 9.82 0.72
CA ILE A 416 -39.42 10.45 0.85
C ILE A 416 -38.96 11.06 -0.48
N ILE A 417 -39.04 10.29 -1.58
CA ILE A 417 -38.43 10.69 -2.86
C ILE A 417 -39.11 11.94 -3.45
N GLU A 418 -40.44 12.08 -3.37
CA GLU A 418 -41.14 13.23 -3.97
C GLU A 418 -40.81 14.56 -3.28
N PRO A 419 -40.85 14.68 -1.93
CA PRO A 419 -40.36 15.87 -1.25
C PRO A 419 -38.90 16.23 -1.58
N VAL A 420 -38.03 15.22 -1.67
CA VAL A 420 -36.60 15.40 -2.01
C VAL A 420 -36.46 15.92 -3.43
N ARG A 421 -37.16 15.34 -4.40
CA ARG A 421 -37.16 15.78 -5.81
C ARG A 421 -37.64 17.22 -5.95
N GLU A 422 -38.68 17.62 -5.22
CA GLU A 422 -39.16 19.01 -5.22
C GLU A 422 -38.18 19.99 -4.58
N LEU A 423 -37.47 19.58 -3.52
CA LEU A 423 -36.39 20.37 -2.94
C LEU A 423 -35.20 20.48 -3.90
N TYR A 424 -34.82 19.38 -4.55
CA TYR A 424 -33.74 19.33 -5.54
C TYR A 424 -33.98 20.30 -6.70
N LYS A 425 -35.18 20.31 -7.28
CA LYS A 425 -35.55 21.27 -8.34
C LYS A 425 -35.44 22.72 -7.89
N LYS A 426 -35.80 23.02 -6.63
CA LYS A 426 -35.82 24.39 -6.10
C LYS A 426 -34.45 24.87 -5.63
N SER A 427 -33.61 23.98 -5.11
CA SER A 427 -32.42 24.37 -4.35
C SER A 427 -31.23 23.39 -4.45
N GLY A 428 -31.30 22.38 -5.32
CA GLY A 428 -30.27 21.34 -5.46
C GLY A 428 -28.87 21.90 -5.69
N ARG A 429 -28.70 22.76 -6.70
CA ARG A 429 -27.40 23.42 -6.99
C ARG A 429 -26.82 24.16 -5.77
N LYS A 430 -27.69 24.80 -4.96
CA LYS A 430 -27.24 25.52 -3.76
C LYS A 430 -26.80 24.55 -2.67
N ILE A 431 -27.59 23.49 -2.44
CA ILE A 431 -27.31 22.47 -1.42
C ILE A 431 -26.02 21.72 -1.73
N TYR A 432 -25.82 21.28 -2.98
CA TYR A 432 -24.61 20.55 -3.37
C TYR A 432 -23.37 21.43 -3.38
N ARG A 433 -23.49 22.72 -3.71
CA ARG A 433 -22.40 23.69 -3.51
C ARG A 433 -22.03 23.82 -2.03
N GLU A 434 -23.04 23.90 -1.15
CA GLU A 434 -22.82 23.95 0.30
C GLU A 434 -22.20 22.66 0.84
N LEU A 435 -22.49 21.50 0.24
CA LEU A 435 -21.82 20.23 0.55
C LEU A 435 -20.37 20.23 0.08
N GLY A 436 -20.06 20.61 -1.16
CA GLY A 436 -18.66 20.71 -1.61
C GLY A 436 -17.84 21.72 -0.80
N ASP A 437 -18.45 22.83 -0.36
CA ASP A 437 -17.82 23.75 0.60
C ASP A 437 -17.58 23.11 1.98
N PHE A 438 -18.50 22.24 2.42
CA PHE A 438 -18.38 21.49 3.66
C PHE A 438 -17.28 20.42 3.56
N ASP A 439 -17.20 19.67 2.46
CA ASP A 439 -16.20 18.64 2.21
C ASP A 439 -14.79 19.20 2.22
N ARG A 440 -14.58 20.33 1.52
CA ARG A 440 -13.28 21.03 1.52
C ARG A 440 -12.84 21.43 2.94
N ARG A 441 -13.77 21.93 3.75
CA ARG A 441 -13.50 22.36 5.13
C ARG A 441 -13.27 21.17 6.06
N MET A 442 -14.07 20.12 5.92
CA MET A 442 -13.89 18.87 6.64
C MET A 442 -12.56 18.20 6.29
N GLY A 443 -12.21 18.17 5.00
CA GLY A 443 -10.93 17.67 4.50
C GLY A 443 -9.76 18.40 5.17
N GLY A 444 -9.78 19.74 5.21
CA GLY A 444 -8.76 20.52 5.92
C GLY A 444 -8.65 20.17 7.41
N ILE A 445 -9.78 19.99 8.12
CA ILE A 445 -9.78 19.57 9.53
C ILE A 445 -9.21 18.16 9.69
N ILE A 446 -9.68 17.19 8.90
CA ILE A 446 -9.25 15.80 9.01
C ILE A 446 -7.79 15.62 8.61
N MET A 447 -7.30 16.31 7.59
CA MET A 447 -5.89 16.27 7.21
C MET A 447 -4.99 16.94 8.25
N ALA A 448 -5.46 17.99 8.95
CA ALA A 448 -4.70 18.66 10.00
C ALA A 448 -4.61 17.85 11.30
N TYR A 449 -5.66 17.11 11.65
CA TYR A 449 -5.75 16.43 12.96
C TYR A 449 -5.78 14.90 12.90
N GLY A 450 -6.08 14.31 11.75
CA GLY A 450 -6.29 12.87 11.50
C GLY A 450 -7.50 12.26 12.20
N ILE A 451 -7.71 12.60 13.47
CA ILE A 451 -8.86 12.20 14.29
C ILE A 451 -9.38 13.39 15.09
N PHE A 452 -10.70 13.55 15.07
CA PHE A 452 -11.35 14.72 15.65
C PHE A 452 -12.72 14.39 16.25
N GLU A 453 -13.08 15.04 17.34
CA GLU A 453 -14.36 14.80 18.01
C GLU A 453 -15.50 15.49 17.26
N ILE A 454 -16.58 14.74 17.00
CA ILE A 454 -17.65 15.17 16.10
C ILE A 454 -18.36 16.43 16.61
N ASP A 455 -18.54 16.55 17.92
CA ASP A 455 -19.15 17.71 18.58
C ASP A 455 -18.28 18.97 18.53
N LYS A 456 -16.96 18.81 18.36
CA LYS A 456 -16.01 19.93 18.23
C LYS A 456 -15.89 20.44 16.79
N ILE A 457 -16.40 19.72 15.79
CA ILE A 457 -16.27 20.13 14.38
C ILE A 457 -16.87 21.51 14.14
N ALA A 458 -18.12 21.73 14.54
CA ALA A 458 -18.82 23.00 14.32
C ALA A 458 -18.12 24.21 14.98
N PRO A 459 -17.74 24.19 16.28
CA PRO A 459 -17.00 25.30 16.88
C PRO A 459 -15.63 25.50 16.23
N THR A 460 -14.93 24.43 15.85
CA THR A 460 -13.64 24.53 15.14
C THR A 460 -13.81 25.12 13.74
N MET A 461 -14.85 24.74 12.99
CA MET A 461 -15.15 25.37 11.71
C MET A 461 -15.42 26.87 11.86
N ASN A 462 -16.13 27.27 12.91
CA ASN A 462 -16.39 28.68 13.19
C ASN A 462 -15.09 29.44 13.48
N GLN A 463 -14.18 28.82 14.23
CA GLN A 463 -12.87 29.39 14.56
C GLN A 463 -11.95 29.51 13.34
N ILE A 464 -11.81 28.42 12.57
CA ILE A 464 -10.86 28.34 11.45
C ILE A 464 -11.37 29.12 10.24
N TYR A 465 -12.63 28.92 9.86
CA TYR A 465 -13.18 29.45 8.60
C TYR A 465 -14.07 30.69 8.79
N GLY A 466 -14.28 31.15 10.03
CA GLY A 466 -15.10 32.32 10.32
C GLY A 466 -16.58 32.16 9.96
N ILE A 467 -17.07 30.92 9.85
CA ILE A 467 -18.46 30.62 9.51
C ILE A 467 -19.32 30.51 10.77
N LYS A 468 -20.65 30.53 10.61
CA LYS A 468 -21.59 30.21 11.68
C LYS A 468 -22.27 28.88 11.35
N ALA A 469 -21.59 27.79 11.65
CA ALA A 469 -22.06 26.44 11.43
C ALA A 469 -23.11 26.04 12.48
N ASP A 470 -24.17 25.37 12.03
CA ASP A 470 -25.17 24.76 12.91
C ASP A 470 -24.68 23.39 13.37
N GLU A 471 -24.60 23.16 14.68
CA GLU A 471 -24.01 21.95 15.26
C GLU A 471 -24.75 20.67 14.83
N LYS A 472 -26.09 20.71 14.81
CA LYS A 472 -26.90 19.57 14.36
C LYS A 472 -26.66 19.29 12.88
N ASP A 473 -26.72 20.32 12.04
CA ASP A 473 -26.49 20.19 10.60
C ASP A 473 -25.10 19.66 10.27
N VAL A 474 -24.05 20.15 10.97
CA VAL A 474 -22.67 19.66 10.82
C VAL A 474 -22.57 18.19 11.24
N THR A 475 -23.15 17.80 12.37
CA THR A 475 -23.13 16.41 12.84
C THR A 475 -23.81 15.48 11.83
N VAL A 476 -25.00 15.88 11.35
CA VAL A 476 -25.78 15.11 10.38
C VAL A 476 -25.04 14.99 9.06
N LYS A 477 -24.49 16.09 8.52
CA LYS A 477 -23.67 16.07 7.29
C LYS A 477 -22.44 15.18 7.45
N THR A 478 -21.69 15.35 8.53
CA THR A 478 -20.49 14.54 8.81
C THR A 478 -20.85 13.05 8.75
N TYR A 479 -21.93 12.65 9.42
CA TYR A 479 -22.29 11.25 9.45
C TYR A 479 -22.86 10.75 8.11
N LEU A 480 -23.91 11.39 7.59
CA LEU A 480 -24.63 10.92 6.41
C LEU A 480 -23.82 11.07 5.12
N HIS A 481 -23.04 12.14 4.97
CA HIS A 481 -22.33 12.46 3.74
C HIS A 481 -20.90 11.92 3.71
N LEU A 482 -20.19 11.95 4.84
CA LEU A 482 -18.78 11.57 4.85
C LEU A 482 -18.54 10.17 5.43
N THR A 483 -19.34 9.72 6.40
CA THR A 483 -19.04 8.43 7.06
C THR A 483 -19.86 7.26 6.53
N MET A 484 -21.11 7.50 6.15
CA MET A 484 -21.98 6.47 5.55
C MET A 484 -21.42 5.95 4.22
N PRO A 485 -20.94 6.82 3.30
CA PRO A 485 -20.27 6.40 2.06
C PRO A 485 -18.81 5.99 2.26
N THR A 486 -18.34 5.87 3.51
CA THR A 486 -16.97 5.43 3.89
C THR A 486 -15.81 6.37 3.52
N VAL A 487 -16.09 7.60 3.07
CA VAL A 487 -15.07 8.65 2.86
C VAL A 487 -14.25 8.90 4.13
N LEU A 488 -14.93 8.89 5.29
CA LEU A 488 -14.35 8.96 6.63
C LEU A 488 -14.85 7.78 7.48
N GLN A 489 -14.07 7.44 8.50
CA GLN A 489 -14.48 6.45 9.48
C GLN A 489 -15.03 7.14 10.73
N THR A 490 -15.85 6.42 11.50
CA THR A 490 -16.24 6.84 12.85
C THR A 490 -15.71 5.88 13.89
N CYS A 491 -15.26 6.42 15.01
CA CYS A 491 -14.87 5.67 16.18
C CYS A 491 -15.62 6.23 17.39
N THR A 492 -16.20 5.37 18.23
CA THR A 492 -16.74 5.79 19.51
C THR A 492 -15.83 5.27 20.60
N ASP A 493 -15.31 6.18 21.41
CA ASP A 493 -14.56 5.82 22.59
C ASP A 493 -15.48 5.10 23.57
N TYR A 494 -15.17 3.86 23.89
CA TYR A 494 -16.03 3.01 24.72
C TYR A 494 -16.08 3.45 26.20
N LEU A 495 -15.08 4.20 26.69
CA LEU A 495 -15.02 4.68 28.07
C LEU A 495 -15.76 6.01 28.24
N SER A 496 -15.59 6.96 27.30
CA SER A 496 -16.26 8.26 27.38
C SER A 496 -17.59 8.34 26.63
N GLY A 497 -17.86 7.44 25.69
CA GLY A 497 -18.98 7.53 24.75
C GLY A 497 -18.80 8.61 23.67
N GLU A 498 -17.65 9.29 23.66
CA GLU A 498 -17.32 10.38 22.75
C GLU A 498 -17.09 9.85 21.33
N SER A 499 -17.61 10.57 20.35
CA SER A 499 -17.61 10.11 18.96
C SER A 499 -16.61 10.92 18.15
N HIS A 500 -15.82 10.19 17.39
CA HIS A 500 -14.74 10.73 16.61
C HIS A 500 -14.98 10.44 15.15
N VAL A 501 -14.65 11.40 14.31
CA VAL A 501 -14.42 11.20 12.89
C VAL A 501 -12.94 10.95 12.69
N VAL A 502 -12.62 9.98 11.84
CA VAL A 502 -11.28 9.43 11.69
C VAL A 502 -10.95 9.36 10.20
N MET A 503 -9.74 9.82 9.86
CA MET A 503 -9.14 9.52 8.57
C MET A 503 -9.03 7.99 8.39
N PRO A 504 -9.37 7.45 7.21
CA PRO A 504 -9.22 6.02 6.94
C PRO A 504 -7.79 5.51 7.24
N GLY A 505 -7.65 4.23 7.60
CA GLY A 505 -6.34 3.62 7.86
C GLY A 505 -5.65 4.02 9.17
N LEU A 506 -6.27 4.86 10.01
CA LEU A 506 -5.75 5.17 11.34
C LEU A 506 -6.28 4.19 12.40
N ASP A 507 -5.41 3.78 13.32
CA ASP A 507 -5.79 3.06 14.54
C ASP A 507 -6.34 4.04 15.57
N ALA A 508 -7.58 4.47 15.34
CA ALA A 508 -8.28 5.46 16.16
C ALA A 508 -8.28 5.10 17.65
N GLN A 509 -8.47 3.81 17.97
CA GLN A 509 -8.58 3.36 19.36
C GLN A 509 -7.24 3.52 20.09
N SER A 510 -6.14 3.07 19.48
CA SER A 510 -4.80 3.27 20.04
C SER A 510 -4.45 4.74 20.18
N ILE A 511 -4.79 5.58 19.20
CA ILE A 511 -4.55 7.03 19.25
C ILE A 511 -5.32 7.68 20.41
N ILE A 512 -6.60 7.37 20.57
CA ILE A 512 -7.45 7.93 21.63
C ILE A 512 -6.96 7.47 23.01
N GLU A 513 -6.64 6.19 23.17
CA GLU A 513 -6.09 5.66 24.41
C GLU A 513 -4.77 6.34 24.78
N TYR A 514 -3.91 6.57 23.79
CA TYR A 514 -2.65 7.28 23.99
C TYR A 514 -2.87 8.73 24.43
N ARG A 515 -3.82 9.44 23.79
CA ARG A 515 -4.23 10.82 24.14
C ARG A 515 -4.62 10.94 25.62
N LYS A 516 -5.30 9.91 26.14
CA LYS A 516 -5.82 9.88 27.51
C LYS A 516 -4.80 9.44 28.56
N LEU A 517 -3.99 8.42 28.25
CA LEU A 517 -3.16 7.74 29.23
C LEU A 517 -1.72 8.26 29.32
N LYS A 518 -1.21 8.88 28.26
CA LYS A 518 0.23 9.21 28.16
C LYS A 518 0.50 10.66 27.83
N LEU A 519 -0.05 11.19 26.74
CA LEU A 519 0.32 12.49 26.16
C LEU A 519 -0.88 13.12 25.46
N GLY A 520 -1.03 14.44 25.51
CA GLY A 520 -2.10 15.16 24.78
C GLY A 520 -3.30 15.57 25.64
N SER A 521 -3.48 15.00 26.83
CA SER A 521 -4.52 15.42 27.78
C SER A 521 -4.36 16.88 28.23
N ASP A 522 -3.12 17.33 28.35
CA ASP A 522 -2.75 18.60 29.00
C ASP A 522 -2.52 19.74 28.00
N ILE A 523 -2.67 19.47 26.70
CA ILE A 523 -2.54 20.47 25.63
C ILE A 523 -3.85 20.62 24.85
N ASP A 524 -4.14 21.84 24.41
CA ASP A 524 -5.23 22.11 23.49
C ASP A 524 -4.87 21.72 22.06
N TYR A 525 -5.86 21.71 21.17
CA TYR A 525 -5.63 21.51 19.73
C TYR A 525 -4.75 22.63 19.17
N LYS A 526 -3.84 22.26 18.27
CA LYS A 526 -3.08 23.25 17.48
C LYS A 526 -4.06 24.13 16.73
N THR A 527 -3.93 25.45 16.88
CA THR A 527 -4.80 26.38 16.17
C THR A 527 -4.26 26.59 14.75
N PHE A 528 -5.01 26.14 13.75
CA PHE A 528 -4.75 26.42 12.34
C PHE A 528 -5.59 27.61 11.87
N THR A 529 -5.03 28.47 11.03
CA THR A 529 -5.79 29.52 10.32
C THR A 529 -6.55 28.92 9.14
N SER A 530 -7.50 29.67 8.56
CA SER A 530 -8.14 29.26 7.30
C SER A 530 -7.13 29.03 6.17
N THR A 531 -6.04 29.80 6.15
CA THR A 531 -4.96 29.67 5.17
C THR A 531 -4.16 28.40 5.43
N ASP A 532 -3.80 28.10 6.69
CA ASP A 532 -3.11 26.85 7.02
C ASP A 532 -3.96 25.62 6.69
N ALA A 533 -5.26 25.68 6.98
CA ALA A 533 -6.19 24.59 6.68
C ALA A 533 -6.52 24.44 5.18
N GLN A 534 -6.29 25.48 4.37
CA GLN A 534 -6.39 25.43 2.90
C GLN A 534 -5.09 24.96 2.24
N ILE A 535 -3.93 25.28 2.81
CA ILE A 535 -2.65 24.69 2.42
C ILE A 535 -2.71 23.16 2.58
N VAL A 536 -3.44 22.70 3.59
CA VAL A 536 -3.69 21.28 3.86
C VAL A 536 -4.63 20.59 2.84
N SER A 537 -5.32 21.34 2.00
CA SER A 537 -6.07 20.82 0.84
C SER A 537 -5.27 20.79 -0.47
N ARG A 538 -3.99 21.17 -0.41
CA ARG A 538 -3.02 21.01 -1.50
C ARG A 538 -2.26 19.70 -1.31
N ASP A 539 -1.37 19.39 -2.26
CA ASP A 539 -0.49 18.23 -2.19
C ASP A 539 0.23 18.18 -0.82
N MET A 540 0.40 16.98 -0.26
CA MET A 540 1.12 16.75 1.00
C MET A 540 2.51 17.42 0.99
N ALA A 541 3.15 17.45 -0.19
CA ALA A 541 4.41 18.14 -0.44
C ALA A 541 4.38 19.66 -0.13
N ASP A 542 3.22 20.32 -0.27
CA ASP A 542 3.07 21.76 0.00
C ASP A 542 2.98 22.08 1.51
N ILE A 543 2.63 21.10 2.33
CA ILE A 543 2.39 21.27 3.77
C ILE A 543 3.66 21.00 4.56
N TYR A 544 4.41 19.98 4.14
CA TYR A 544 5.55 19.46 4.86
C TYR A 544 6.70 19.20 3.87
N TYR A 545 7.73 20.05 3.93
CA TYR A 545 8.89 19.95 3.01
C TYR A 545 9.53 18.56 2.97
N ALA A 546 9.57 17.87 4.11
CA ALA A 546 10.10 16.51 4.20
C ALA A 546 9.35 15.51 3.29
N TRP A 547 8.05 15.70 3.07
CA TRP A 547 7.26 14.87 2.17
C TRP A 547 7.45 15.26 0.70
N ALA A 548 7.73 16.53 0.39
CA ALA A 548 8.15 16.92 -0.95
C ALA A 548 9.48 16.25 -1.33
N ASP A 549 10.45 16.24 -0.41
CA ASP A 549 11.73 15.56 -0.59
C ASP A 549 11.54 14.04 -0.76
N MET A 550 10.60 13.44 -0.03
CA MET A 550 10.23 12.03 -0.19
C MET A 550 9.60 11.74 -1.55
N GLY A 551 8.72 12.61 -2.04
CA GLY A 551 8.12 12.50 -3.38
C GLY A 551 9.19 12.57 -4.47
N MET A 552 10.08 13.57 -4.41
CA MET A 552 11.22 13.67 -5.33
C MET A 552 12.13 12.44 -5.29
N LEU A 553 12.31 11.83 -4.12
CA LEU A 553 13.06 10.60 -3.97
C LEU A 553 12.39 9.44 -4.73
N PHE A 554 11.07 9.31 -4.64
CA PHE A 554 10.33 8.27 -5.36
C PHE A 554 10.33 8.49 -6.86
N GLU A 555 10.02 9.69 -7.32
CA GLU A 555 9.89 10.01 -8.74
C GLU A 555 11.25 10.03 -9.45
N HIS A 556 12.25 10.70 -8.88
CA HIS A 556 13.49 10.98 -9.60
C HIS A 556 14.65 10.05 -9.24
N VAL A 557 14.61 9.44 -8.05
CA VAL A 557 15.69 8.55 -7.61
C VAL A 557 15.29 7.09 -7.71
N PHE A 558 14.05 6.77 -7.35
CA PHE A 558 13.55 5.40 -7.45
C PHE A 558 12.92 5.13 -8.80
N GLU A 559 12.59 6.19 -9.55
CA GLU A 559 12.01 6.13 -10.89
C GLU A 559 10.65 5.39 -10.86
N LEU A 560 9.88 5.62 -9.79
CA LEU A 560 8.53 5.08 -9.63
C LEU A 560 7.52 5.87 -10.46
N GLU A 561 6.50 5.20 -10.99
CA GLU A 561 5.39 5.85 -11.69
C GLU A 561 4.54 6.69 -10.71
N ASP A 562 3.85 7.74 -11.20
CA ASP A 562 3.03 8.66 -10.37
C ASP A 562 2.06 7.92 -9.44
N ARG A 563 1.44 6.84 -9.94
CA ARG A 563 0.51 6.03 -9.16
C ARG A 563 1.23 5.28 -8.02
N GLU A 564 2.35 4.63 -8.30
CA GLU A 564 3.14 3.93 -7.28
C GLU A 564 3.71 4.91 -6.25
N THR A 565 4.20 6.07 -6.71
CA THR A 565 4.63 7.17 -5.85
C THR A 565 3.52 7.59 -4.92
N SER A 566 2.31 7.84 -5.45
CA SER A 566 1.15 8.25 -4.65
C SER A 566 0.76 7.19 -3.61
N GLU A 567 0.72 5.91 -4.00
CA GLU A 567 0.38 4.79 -3.11
C GLU A 567 1.40 4.63 -1.97
N HIS A 568 2.71 4.72 -2.27
CA HIS A 568 3.75 4.65 -1.25
C HIS A 568 3.74 5.89 -0.33
N MET A 569 3.52 7.08 -0.88
CA MET A 569 3.42 8.32 -0.09
C MET A 569 2.25 8.27 0.88
N ASP A 570 1.06 7.86 0.40
CA ASP A 570 -0.13 7.70 1.24
C ASP A 570 0.09 6.68 2.35
N TYR A 571 0.65 5.51 2.03
CA TYR A 571 0.95 4.47 3.01
C TYR A 571 1.92 4.96 4.09
N LEU A 572 3.07 5.51 3.71
CA LEU A 572 4.07 5.98 4.67
C LEU A 572 3.53 7.12 5.54
N TYR A 573 2.76 8.04 4.96
CA TYR A 573 2.13 9.13 5.70
C TYR A 573 1.16 8.60 6.76
N ARG A 574 0.31 7.62 6.40
CA ARG A 574 -0.57 6.95 7.37
C ARG A 574 0.21 6.22 8.46
N CYS A 575 1.35 5.60 8.15
CA CYS A 575 2.23 5.02 9.17
C CYS A 575 2.72 6.09 10.16
N VAL A 576 3.13 7.27 9.68
CA VAL A 576 3.56 8.38 10.56
C VAL A 576 2.41 8.88 11.43
N LEU A 577 1.20 9.06 10.88
CA LEU A 577 0.02 9.44 11.64
C LEU A 577 -0.36 8.42 12.73
N ASN A 578 -0.15 7.13 12.44
CA ASN A 578 -0.26 6.02 13.40
C ASN A 578 0.91 5.95 14.41
N GLY A 579 1.84 6.91 14.37
CA GLY A 579 2.86 7.09 15.39
C GLY A 579 4.13 6.27 15.18
N CYS A 580 4.37 5.73 13.97
CA CYS A 580 5.63 5.04 13.68
C CYS A 580 6.86 5.96 13.90
N ASP A 581 8.03 5.35 14.04
CA ASP A 581 9.30 6.04 14.24
C ASP A 581 10.10 6.15 12.93
N ALA A 582 11.17 6.96 12.94
CA ALA A 582 12.02 7.17 11.78
C ALA A 582 12.77 5.90 11.35
N GLY A 583 12.97 4.94 12.26
CA GLY A 583 13.56 3.64 11.96
C GLY A 583 12.64 2.80 11.09
N PHE A 584 11.34 2.80 11.38
CA PHE A 584 10.33 2.13 10.56
C PHE A 584 10.30 2.72 9.14
N LEU A 585 10.15 4.04 8.98
CA LEU A 585 10.18 4.68 7.65
C LEU A 585 11.45 4.36 6.88
N PHE A 586 12.60 4.41 7.56
CA PHE A 586 13.88 4.09 6.95
C PHE A 586 13.95 2.63 6.46
N GLU A 587 13.41 1.69 7.25
CA GLU A 587 13.33 0.29 6.86
C GLU A 587 12.42 0.10 5.65
N GLU A 588 11.25 0.73 5.61
CA GLU A 588 10.35 0.69 4.45
C GLU A 588 11.01 1.26 3.19
N LEU A 589 11.71 2.40 3.29
CA LEU A 589 12.48 2.96 2.16
C LEU A 589 13.57 2.00 1.67
N CYS A 590 14.22 1.29 2.57
CA CYS A 590 15.21 0.27 2.19
C CYS A 590 14.57 -0.98 1.58
N GLU A 591 13.30 -1.26 1.86
CA GLU A 591 12.54 -2.34 1.22
C GLU A 591 12.08 -1.94 -0.19
N ILE A 592 11.58 -0.71 -0.35
CA ILE A 592 11.19 -0.11 -1.63
C ILE A 592 12.44 -0.03 -2.55
N TYR A 593 13.53 0.55 -2.05
CA TYR A 593 14.77 0.71 -2.81
C TYR A 593 16.01 0.27 -1.99
N PRO A 594 16.45 -1.00 -2.13
CA PRO A 594 17.60 -1.50 -1.39
C PRO A 594 18.92 -0.90 -1.87
N THR A 595 19.58 -0.10 -1.03
CA THR A 595 20.88 0.52 -1.35
C THR A 595 21.98 0.14 -0.35
N ASN A 596 23.24 0.21 -0.80
CA ASN A 596 24.42 0.16 0.07
C ASN A 596 25.29 1.41 -0.12
N ASN A 597 24.73 2.45 -0.75
CA ASN A 597 25.41 3.73 -0.93
C ASN A 597 25.20 4.56 0.33
N TYR A 598 26.27 4.90 1.04
CA TYR A 598 26.19 5.65 2.30
C TYR A 598 25.67 7.09 2.13
N PHE A 599 25.73 7.66 0.92
CA PHE A 599 25.05 8.92 0.62
C PHE A 599 23.53 8.70 0.61
N MET A 600 23.05 7.67 -0.10
CA MET A 600 21.63 7.33 -0.12
C MET A 600 21.07 6.92 1.23
N LEU A 601 21.80 6.09 1.99
CA LEU A 601 21.36 5.67 3.33
C LEU A 601 21.27 6.87 4.28
N SER A 602 22.19 7.82 4.18
CA SER A 602 22.11 9.09 4.91
C SER A 602 20.87 9.88 4.50
N GLU A 603 20.59 10.02 3.20
CA GLU A 603 19.40 10.74 2.72
C GLU A 603 18.09 10.05 3.15
N TYR A 604 18.01 8.72 3.08
CA TYR A 604 16.83 7.98 3.56
C TYR A 604 16.58 8.26 5.03
N TRP A 605 17.64 8.24 5.84
CA TRP A 605 17.54 8.53 7.25
C TRP A 605 17.08 9.97 7.52
N HIS A 606 17.66 10.96 6.83
CA HIS A 606 17.27 12.37 7.00
C HIS A 606 15.83 12.63 6.57
N ASN A 607 15.39 12.07 5.45
CA ASN A 607 13.99 12.16 5.02
C ASN A 607 13.06 11.47 6.02
N SER A 608 13.40 10.25 6.44
CA SER A 608 12.58 9.49 7.41
C SER A 608 12.43 10.23 8.74
N ILE A 609 13.52 10.77 9.29
CA ILE A 609 13.45 11.52 10.54
C ILE A 609 12.72 12.84 10.35
N ALA A 610 12.93 13.57 9.26
CA ALA A 610 12.21 14.81 9.00
C ALA A 610 10.69 14.57 8.88
N CYS A 611 10.26 13.59 8.07
CA CYS A 611 8.85 13.22 7.96
C CYS A 611 8.23 12.90 9.32
N VAL A 612 8.91 12.10 10.15
CA VAL A 612 8.40 11.72 11.48
C VAL A 612 8.35 12.90 12.45
N MET A 613 9.29 13.83 12.36
CA MET A 613 9.44 14.92 13.32
C MET A 613 8.57 16.13 13.00
N ASP A 614 8.35 16.39 11.71
CA ASP A 614 7.69 17.58 11.19
C ASP A 614 6.21 17.38 10.92
N THR A 615 5.77 16.13 10.68
CA THR A 615 4.35 15.82 10.47
C THR A 615 3.52 16.05 11.73
N GLY A 616 2.42 16.79 11.59
CA GLY A 616 1.43 16.98 12.65
C GLY A 616 0.76 15.67 13.03
N LEU A 617 0.74 15.33 14.32
CA LEU A 617 0.25 14.02 14.76
C LEU A 617 -1.15 14.07 15.36
N PRO A 618 -1.99 13.07 15.06
CA PRO A 618 -3.24 12.84 15.77
C PRO A 618 -3.01 12.70 17.26
N HIS A 619 -2.00 11.95 17.68
CA HIS A 619 -1.60 11.77 19.08
C HIS A 619 -1.35 13.08 19.83
N LEU A 620 -0.87 14.11 19.14
CA LEU A 620 -0.48 15.40 19.70
C LEU A 620 -1.44 16.52 19.27
N LYS A 621 -2.68 16.18 18.91
CA LYS A 621 -3.73 17.14 18.56
C LYS A 621 -3.32 18.14 17.45
N GLY A 622 -2.62 17.63 16.43
CA GLY A 622 -2.17 18.38 15.26
C GLY A 622 -0.78 19.02 15.39
N TYR A 623 -0.16 18.99 16.58
CA TYR A 623 1.24 19.39 16.73
C TYR A 623 2.17 18.32 16.17
N SER A 624 3.26 18.75 15.52
CA SER A 624 4.35 17.84 15.22
C SER A 624 5.13 17.47 16.48
N ARG A 625 5.97 16.42 16.40
CA ARG A 625 6.83 16.05 17.52
C ARG A 625 7.80 17.18 17.87
N TYR A 626 8.32 17.86 16.84
CA TYR A 626 9.22 19.01 17.03
C TYR A 626 8.52 20.21 17.67
N GLU A 627 7.30 20.54 17.24
CA GLU A 627 6.51 21.62 17.85
C GLU A 627 6.13 21.30 19.30
N TYR A 628 5.74 20.05 19.57
CA TYR A 628 5.44 19.60 20.93
C TYR A 628 6.66 19.72 21.85
N TYR A 629 7.85 19.39 21.36
CA TYR A 629 9.10 19.62 22.09
C TYR A 629 9.32 21.11 22.38
N LYS A 630 9.14 21.99 21.40
CA LYS A 630 9.26 23.44 21.62
C LYS A 630 8.26 23.96 22.65
N LEU A 631 7.07 23.37 22.70
CA LEU A 631 6.01 23.76 23.64
C LEU A 631 6.25 23.26 25.07
N THR A 632 6.74 22.03 25.23
CA THR A 632 6.77 21.32 26.53
C THR A 632 8.17 21.10 27.10
N GLY A 633 9.20 21.18 26.26
CA GLY A 633 10.57 20.76 26.56
C GLY A 633 10.77 19.25 26.60
N GLN A 634 9.71 18.45 26.42
CA GLN A 634 9.81 16.98 26.37
C GLN A 634 10.29 16.53 25.01
N ARG A 635 11.40 15.79 24.97
CA ARG A 635 12.01 15.42 23.70
C ARG A 635 11.20 14.32 22.99
N PRO A 636 11.22 14.27 21.66
CA PRO A 636 10.44 13.27 20.91
C PRO A 636 10.80 11.82 21.16
N GLN A 637 12.06 11.53 21.52
CA GLN A 637 12.46 10.19 21.99
C GLN A 637 11.79 9.77 23.31
N ASP A 638 11.33 10.74 24.11
CA ASP A 638 10.57 10.51 25.33
C ASP A 638 9.06 10.38 25.04
N LEU A 639 8.65 10.40 23.76
CA LEU A 639 7.29 10.20 23.27
C LEU A 639 7.20 8.84 22.57
N PRO A 640 6.90 7.73 23.26
CA PRO A 640 6.77 6.42 22.62
C PRO A 640 5.42 6.31 21.89
N VAL A 641 5.30 6.99 20.75
CA VAL A 641 4.03 7.19 20.04
C VAL A 641 3.50 5.94 19.32
N SER A 642 4.26 4.83 19.26
CA SER A 642 3.76 3.54 18.77
C SER A 642 4.43 2.32 19.41
N SER A 643 3.79 1.16 19.23
CA SER A 643 4.28 -0.19 19.55
C SER A 643 5.35 -0.71 18.58
N PHE A 644 5.52 -0.04 17.44
CA PHE A 644 6.53 -0.35 16.40
C PHE A 644 7.91 0.22 16.71
N ALA A 645 8.08 0.85 17.88
CA ALA A 645 9.33 1.43 18.30
C ALA A 645 10.49 0.42 18.17
N THR A 646 11.40 0.67 17.23
CA THR A 646 12.60 -0.15 17.07
C THR A 646 13.55 0.18 18.23
N THR A 647 13.32 -0.45 19.38
CA THR A 647 14.28 -0.44 20.49
C THR A 647 15.50 -1.29 20.10
N GLY A 648 16.40 -0.69 19.32
CA GLY A 648 17.11 -1.44 18.28
C GLY A 648 18.63 -1.46 18.31
N LYS A 649 19.28 -1.44 19.48
CA LYS A 649 20.74 -1.67 19.71
C LYS A 649 21.71 -0.59 19.18
N LYS A 650 22.42 0.03 20.14
CA LYS A 650 23.61 0.86 19.90
C LYS A 650 24.68 0.05 19.16
N SER A 651 25.00 0.44 17.92
CA SER A 651 26.17 -0.07 17.21
C SER A 651 27.27 1.00 17.18
N LYS A 652 28.54 0.58 17.26
CA LYS A 652 29.71 1.47 17.16
C LYS A 652 30.64 0.89 16.10
N GLY A 653 31.01 1.70 15.12
CA GLY A 653 31.91 1.32 14.03
C GLY A 653 31.80 2.27 12.83
N ALA A 654 32.71 2.11 11.87
CA ALA A 654 32.78 2.92 10.63
C ALA A 654 31.55 2.73 9.70
N LYS A 655 30.79 1.64 9.87
CA LYS A 655 29.58 1.32 9.10
C LYS A 655 28.31 1.23 9.95
N ALA A 656 28.34 1.83 11.13
CA ALA A 656 27.13 1.94 11.94
C ALA A 656 26.15 2.89 11.24
N HIS A 657 24.96 2.39 10.89
CA HIS A 657 23.92 3.21 10.29
C HIS A 657 23.48 4.35 11.25
N LEU A 658 23.06 5.50 10.71
CA LEU A 658 22.64 6.66 11.51
C LEU A 658 21.56 6.32 12.54
N MET A 659 20.62 5.43 12.18
CA MET A 659 19.55 4.93 13.07
C MET A 659 20.06 4.24 14.36
N TYR A 660 21.30 3.75 14.38
CA TYR A 660 21.89 3.05 15.53
C TYR A 660 22.80 3.96 16.37
N LEU A 661 22.96 5.22 15.97
CA LEU A 661 23.66 6.21 16.78
C LEU A 661 22.84 6.52 18.05
N PRO A 662 23.46 7.03 19.11
CA PRO A 662 22.74 7.54 20.27
C PRO A 662 21.67 8.57 19.85
N GLU A 663 20.48 8.52 20.47
CA GLU A 663 19.34 9.40 20.14
C GLU A 663 19.69 10.90 20.23
N ASP A 664 20.57 11.30 21.17
CA ASP A 664 21.06 12.68 21.27
C ASP A 664 21.84 13.11 20.02
N ILE A 665 22.50 12.17 19.35
CA ILE A 665 23.21 12.42 18.10
C ILE A 665 22.24 12.41 16.91
N GLN A 666 21.26 11.52 16.88
CA GLN A 666 20.22 11.51 15.83
C GLN A 666 19.45 12.83 15.84
N TRP A 667 19.08 13.30 17.03
CA TRP A 667 18.44 14.62 17.23
C TRP A 667 19.32 15.76 16.74
N GLU A 668 20.60 15.79 17.13
CA GLU A 668 21.55 16.81 16.70
C GLU A 668 21.72 16.83 15.17
N LEU A 669 21.74 15.65 14.52
CA LEU A 669 21.82 15.55 13.06
C LEU A 669 20.58 16.15 12.37
N TYR A 670 19.38 15.92 12.92
CA TYR A 670 18.14 16.53 12.43
C TYR A 670 18.14 18.05 12.64
N GLU A 671 18.47 18.54 13.84
CA GLU A 671 18.49 20.00 14.12
C GLU A 671 19.47 20.75 13.23
N LEU A 672 20.63 20.15 12.89
CA LEU A 672 21.62 20.79 12.01
C LEU A 672 21.08 21.05 10.59
N ARG A 673 19.99 20.39 10.18
CA ARG A 673 19.38 20.53 8.85
C ARG A 673 18.11 21.37 8.82
N VAL A 674 17.32 21.39 9.90
CA VAL A 674 15.95 21.95 9.89
C VAL A 674 15.87 23.39 10.39
N THR A 675 16.92 23.95 10.99
CA THR A 675 16.85 25.32 11.55
C THR A 675 17.17 26.40 10.52
N ASP A 676 16.27 27.36 10.32
CA ASP A 676 16.52 28.61 9.60
C ASP A 676 17.73 29.39 10.15
N GLU A 677 18.06 29.17 11.43
CA GLU A 677 19.22 29.74 12.11
C GLU A 677 20.56 29.35 11.44
N MET A 678 20.61 28.22 10.73
CA MET A 678 21.81 27.79 10.00
C MET A 678 22.24 28.81 8.94
N LYS A 679 21.29 29.56 8.33
CA LYS A 679 21.60 30.62 7.36
C LYS A 679 22.39 31.77 8.00
N THR A 680 22.17 32.05 9.29
CA THR A 680 22.73 33.18 10.03
C THR A 680 23.84 32.80 11.03
N HIS A 681 23.94 31.51 11.42
CA HIS A 681 24.87 30.99 12.44
C HIS A 681 25.79 29.89 11.89
N LYS A 682 26.23 30.04 10.62
CA LYS A 682 27.01 29.02 9.88
C LYS A 682 28.23 28.50 10.64
N GLU A 683 28.97 29.35 11.34
CA GLU A 683 30.15 28.97 12.12
C GLU A 683 29.82 28.07 13.31
N GLU A 684 28.77 28.39 14.06
CA GLU A 684 28.34 27.60 15.21
C GLU A 684 27.86 26.21 14.76
N PHE A 685 27.06 26.16 13.70
CA PHE A 685 26.57 24.94 13.10
C PHE A 685 27.71 24.07 12.57
N ALA A 686 28.70 24.69 11.91
CA ALA A 686 29.93 23.99 11.52
C ALA A 686 30.68 23.41 12.73
N GLU A 687 30.79 24.14 13.85
CA GLU A 687 31.45 23.64 15.07
C GLU A 687 30.70 22.44 15.68
N ARG A 688 29.36 22.49 15.70
CA ARG A 688 28.50 21.38 16.15
C ARG A 688 28.68 20.13 15.28
N ALA A 689 28.66 20.29 13.95
CA ALA A 689 28.94 19.20 13.01
C ALA A 689 30.35 18.61 13.21
N GLU A 690 31.36 19.46 13.43
CA GLU A 690 32.73 19.01 13.73
C GLU A 690 32.84 18.20 15.02
N LYS A 691 32.05 18.52 16.06
CA LYS A 691 31.98 17.72 17.30
C LYS A 691 31.45 16.32 17.02
N ILE A 692 30.45 16.17 16.15
CA ILE A 692 29.92 14.86 15.75
C ILE A 692 30.99 14.10 14.95
N LEU A 693 31.61 14.73 13.94
CA LEU A 693 32.68 14.12 13.16
C LEU A 693 33.88 13.70 14.02
N ALA A 694 34.22 14.46 15.05
CA ALA A 694 35.29 14.08 15.99
C ALA A 694 34.93 12.84 16.82
N LYS A 695 33.65 12.64 17.13
CA LYS A 695 33.13 11.45 17.85
C LYS A 695 33.01 10.23 16.92
N TYR A 696 32.75 10.45 15.63
CA TYR A 696 32.57 9.40 14.62
C TYR A 696 33.44 9.62 13.36
N PRO A 697 34.78 9.72 13.50
CA PRO A 697 35.67 10.22 12.43
C PRO A 697 35.82 9.28 11.23
N ASP A 698 35.38 8.03 11.37
CA ASP A 698 35.43 7.02 10.33
C ASP A 698 34.04 6.52 9.92
N ASN A 699 32.96 7.10 10.46
CA ASN A 699 31.61 6.67 10.09
C ASN A 699 31.22 7.23 8.72
N LEU A 700 30.94 6.33 7.77
CA LEU A 700 30.71 6.68 6.36
C LEU A 700 29.42 7.48 6.14
N GLU A 701 28.33 7.15 6.84
CA GLU A 701 27.06 7.88 6.72
C GLU A 701 27.11 9.22 7.44
N VAL A 702 27.78 9.32 8.60
CA VAL A 702 28.01 10.61 9.27
C VAL A 702 28.85 11.53 8.38
N MET A 703 29.89 11.01 7.73
CA MET A 703 30.65 11.81 6.78
C MET A 703 29.81 12.20 5.55
N ALA A 704 29.03 11.27 5.00
CA ALA A 704 28.16 11.52 3.85
C ALA A 704 27.11 12.60 4.18
N SER A 705 26.44 12.48 5.32
CA SER A 705 25.51 13.43 5.92
C SER A 705 26.06 14.85 6.11
N PHE A 706 27.38 15.04 6.07
CA PHE A 706 27.98 16.36 6.25
C PHE A 706 28.61 16.91 4.97
N VAL A 707 28.65 16.14 3.87
CA VAL A 707 29.21 16.63 2.60
C VAL A 707 28.41 17.81 2.08
N ASP A 708 27.09 17.66 1.95
CA ASP A 708 26.12 18.68 1.54
C ASP A 708 26.02 19.81 2.56
N PHE A 709 25.94 19.48 3.85
CA PHE A 709 25.90 20.46 4.93
C PHE A 709 27.11 21.40 4.88
N PHE A 710 28.33 20.87 4.74
CA PHE A 710 29.54 21.72 4.65
C PHE A 710 29.61 22.53 3.35
N VAL A 711 28.96 22.08 2.27
CA VAL A 711 28.77 22.90 1.07
C VAL A 711 27.83 24.07 1.37
N ALA A 712 26.68 23.82 2.00
CA ALA A 712 25.68 24.84 2.34
C ALA A 712 26.21 25.94 3.29
N VAL A 713 27.04 25.55 4.27
CA VAL A 713 27.71 26.52 5.18
C VAL A 713 29.02 27.08 4.61
N GLY A 714 29.35 26.79 3.34
CA GLY A 714 30.45 27.41 2.61
C GLY A 714 31.86 26.90 2.94
N LYS A 715 31.99 25.73 3.58
CA LYS A 715 33.27 25.13 4.01
C LYS A 715 33.79 24.11 2.98
N LYS A 716 34.05 24.58 1.76
CA LYS A 716 34.46 23.73 0.61
C LYS A 716 35.66 22.82 0.89
N GLU A 717 36.69 23.34 1.56
CA GLU A 717 37.89 22.55 1.93
C GLU A 717 37.54 21.37 2.85
N ARG A 718 36.57 21.58 3.75
CA ARG A 718 36.09 20.53 4.64
C ARG A 718 35.31 19.47 3.89
N THR A 719 34.44 19.88 2.97
CA THR A 719 33.74 18.96 2.06
C THR A 719 34.73 18.11 1.25
N GLU A 720 35.75 18.72 0.66
CA GLU A 720 36.79 18.00 -0.10
C GLU A 720 37.54 16.99 0.77
N PHE A 721 37.85 17.37 2.02
CA PHE A 721 38.45 16.46 2.99
C PHE A 721 37.56 15.25 3.28
N LEU A 722 36.26 15.46 3.54
CA LEU A 722 35.31 14.38 3.83
C LEU A 722 35.18 13.45 2.64
N LEU A 723 35.00 14.00 1.43
CA LEU A 723 34.96 13.23 0.18
C LEU A 723 36.23 12.39 -0.02
N GLY A 724 37.41 12.97 0.21
CA GLY A 724 38.68 12.25 0.15
C GLY A 724 38.77 11.11 1.18
N ARG A 725 38.22 11.32 2.38
CA ARG A 725 38.18 10.31 3.45
C ARG A 725 37.19 9.19 3.14
N ILE A 726 35.99 9.52 2.65
CA ILE A 726 34.98 8.56 2.18
C ILE A 726 35.57 7.70 1.07
N LYS A 727 36.21 8.30 0.06
CA LYS A 727 36.87 7.55 -1.03
C LYS A 727 37.95 6.59 -0.54
N LYS A 728 38.66 6.94 0.54
CA LYS A 728 39.68 6.08 1.14
C LYS A 728 39.07 4.91 1.92
N LEU A 729 37.97 5.15 2.64
CA LEU A 729 37.32 4.17 3.51
C LEU A 729 36.31 3.28 2.77
N ALA A 730 35.71 3.79 1.69
CA ALA A 730 34.79 3.11 0.78
C ALA A 730 35.24 3.32 -0.68
N PRO A 731 36.33 2.64 -1.13
CA PRO A 731 36.87 2.80 -2.49
C PRO A 731 35.85 2.52 -3.59
N GLU A 732 34.86 1.70 -3.32
CA GLU A 732 33.75 1.44 -4.21
C GLU A 732 33.03 2.75 -4.62
N LEU A 733 32.91 3.75 -3.72
CA LEU A 733 32.28 5.05 -3.99
C LEU A 733 33.17 6.03 -4.75
N SER A 734 34.32 5.60 -5.27
CA SER A 734 35.27 6.49 -5.97
C SER A 734 34.65 7.24 -7.13
N THR A 735 33.78 6.61 -7.93
CA THR A 735 33.12 7.26 -9.07
C THR A 735 32.22 8.40 -8.61
N GLU A 736 31.36 8.12 -7.63
CA GLU A 736 30.44 9.07 -7.01
C GLU A 736 31.20 10.26 -6.40
N VAL A 737 32.23 9.98 -5.60
CA VAL A 737 33.07 11.00 -4.98
C VAL A 737 33.76 11.86 -6.03
N ASN A 738 34.29 11.27 -7.10
CA ASN A 738 34.92 12.04 -8.18
C ASN A 738 33.92 12.95 -8.88
N ARG A 739 32.68 12.49 -9.10
CA ARG A 739 31.59 13.31 -9.66
C ARG A 739 31.35 14.52 -8.77
N MET A 740 31.10 14.32 -7.47
CA MET A 740 30.87 15.42 -6.51
C MET A 740 32.05 16.40 -6.44
N GLN A 741 33.28 15.89 -6.35
CA GLN A 741 34.48 16.73 -6.34
C GLN A 741 34.61 17.58 -7.61
N ASN A 742 34.25 17.03 -8.77
CA ASN A 742 34.25 17.77 -10.03
C ASN A 742 33.15 18.83 -10.09
N MET A 743 31.98 18.58 -9.50
CA MET A 743 30.89 19.56 -9.42
C MET A 743 31.27 20.74 -8.52
N ILE A 744 31.76 20.45 -7.31
CA ILE A 744 32.24 21.47 -6.36
C ILE A 744 33.33 22.36 -6.98
N LYS A 745 34.27 21.76 -7.72
CA LYS A 745 35.32 22.50 -8.46
C LYS A 745 34.78 23.42 -9.54
N LYS A 746 33.66 23.05 -10.17
CA LYS A 746 32.97 23.85 -11.18
C LYS A 746 32.04 24.90 -10.56
N GLY A 747 32.00 25.00 -9.23
CA GLY A 747 31.08 25.89 -8.52
C GLY A 747 29.62 25.43 -8.56
N ARG A 748 29.37 24.19 -8.96
CA ARG A 748 28.05 23.55 -8.95
C ARG A 748 27.87 22.74 -7.68
N VAL A 749 26.66 22.67 -7.16
CA VAL A 749 26.32 21.74 -6.08
C VAL A 749 25.91 20.40 -6.74
N PRO A 750 26.25 19.21 -6.19
CA PRO A 750 25.86 17.94 -6.81
C PRO A 750 24.35 17.85 -7.10
N ASP A 751 23.93 17.27 -8.25
CA ASP A 751 22.53 17.31 -8.76
C ASP A 751 21.49 16.68 -7.83
N TYR A 752 21.92 15.92 -6.80
CA TYR A 752 21.05 15.53 -5.69
C TYR A 752 20.50 16.73 -4.89
N PHE A 753 21.04 17.93 -5.13
CA PHE A 753 20.92 19.10 -4.27
C PHE A 753 20.72 20.40 -5.09
N GLU A 754 20.38 20.30 -6.37
CA GLU A 754 19.84 21.38 -7.22
C GLU A 754 18.56 20.86 -7.88
N SER A 755 17.49 20.66 -7.11
CA SER A 755 16.22 21.17 -7.61
C SER A 755 16.29 22.68 -7.37
N ASP A 756 16.02 23.47 -8.39
CA ASP A 756 15.61 24.84 -8.17
C ASP A 756 14.39 24.78 -7.23
N LEU A 757 14.61 24.95 -5.93
CA LEU A 757 13.53 25.20 -4.98
C LEU A 757 12.73 26.37 -5.55
N PRO A 758 11.42 26.23 -5.84
CA PRO A 758 10.69 27.30 -6.52
C PRO A 758 10.49 28.57 -5.67
N PHE A 759 11.07 28.70 -4.47
CA PHE A 759 10.62 29.70 -3.50
C PHE A 759 11.68 30.47 -2.72
N HIS A 760 12.94 30.52 -3.17
CA HIS A 760 13.92 31.46 -2.62
C HIS A 760 14.62 32.28 -3.71
N ASP A 761 13.84 33.09 -4.42
CA ASP A 761 14.08 34.52 -4.65
C ASP A 761 13.12 35.01 -5.75
N ASP A 762 11.86 35.27 -5.38
CA ASP A 762 11.10 36.37 -5.98
C ASP A 762 9.86 36.67 -5.12
N ASP A 763 9.98 37.74 -4.33
CA ASP A 763 8.84 38.52 -3.89
C ASP A 763 8.04 38.95 -5.14
N ASN A 764 7.02 38.20 -5.60
CA ASN A 764 5.84 38.72 -6.34
C ASN A 764 4.78 37.75 -6.93
N LEU A 765 4.77 36.43 -6.72
CA LEU A 765 3.79 35.57 -7.44
C LEU A 765 2.43 35.29 -6.76
N PHE A 766 2.11 35.96 -5.65
CA PHE A 766 0.73 35.98 -5.11
C PHE A 766 0.10 37.36 -5.29
N ILE A 767 -0.64 37.53 -6.40
CA ILE A 767 -1.90 38.27 -6.56
C ILE A 767 -2.28 38.10 -8.04
N HIS A 768 -3.27 37.25 -8.34
CA HIS A 768 -4.37 37.53 -9.28
C HIS A 768 -5.33 36.32 -9.39
N GLY A 769 -6.54 36.47 -8.82
CA GLY A 769 -7.80 35.75 -9.10
C GLY A 769 -7.81 34.23 -8.84
N ILE A 770 -8.65 33.61 -8.02
CA ILE A 770 -10.13 33.68 -8.00
C ILE A 770 -10.70 34.21 -9.32
N ASP A 771 -10.87 33.32 -10.30
CA ASP A 771 -12.18 32.98 -10.86
C ASP A 771 -12.05 31.83 -11.88
N ASP A 772 -13.04 30.92 -11.85
CA ASP A 772 -13.47 29.95 -12.88
C ASP A 772 -12.77 28.56 -13.00
N ASP A 773 -13.37 27.57 -12.31
CA ASP A 773 -13.63 26.21 -12.85
C ASP A 773 -14.53 26.35 -14.11
N PRO A 774 -14.37 25.62 -15.25
CA PRO A 774 -14.28 24.15 -15.33
C PRO A 774 -13.62 23.46 -16.55
N LEU A 775 -13.28 22.15 -16.42
CA LEU A 775 -13.11 21.12 -17.48
C LEU A 775 -12.64 21.55 -18.90
N ARG A 776 -11.38 21.29 -19.33
CA ARG A 776 -10.96 20.72 -20.66
C ARG A 776 -9.48 20.85 -21.09
N ASP A 777 -8.96 19.72 -21.61
CA ASP A 777 -8.09 19.45 -22.80
C ASP A 777 -6.59 19.87 -22.92
N TRP A 778 -5.72 18.81 -22.94
CA TRP A 778 -4.56 18.41 -23.81
C TRP A 778 -3.27 19.29 -23.98
N ASP A 779 -2.04 18.73 -23.85
CA ASP A 779 -1.25 17.99 -24.88
C ASP A 779 0.25 17.77 -24.50
N ASP A 780 0.88 16.79 -25.18
CA ASP A 780 2.27 16.25 -25.13
C ASP A 780 3.47 17.21 -25.29
N ASP A 781 4.66 16.71 -24.86
CA ASP A 781 6.06 16.96 -25.31
C ASP A 781 7.06 17.50 -24.26
N LEU A 782 8.10 16.69 -23.90
CA LEU A 782 9.55 17.00 -24.00
C LEU A 782 10.45 16.12 -23.07
N PHE A 783 11.28 15.25 -23.68
CA PHE A 783 12.17 14.25 -23.05
C PHE A 783 13.66 14.46 -23.47
N ILE A 784 14.65 14.35 -22.57
CA ILE A 784 16.08 14.15 -22.93
C ILE A 784 16.85 13.28 -21.88
N PRO A 785 17.53 12.15 -22.25
CA PRO A 785 18.18 11.22 -21.28
C PRO A 785 19.74 11.23 -21.26
N GLN A 786 20.39 10.74 -20.16
CA GLN A 786 21.78 10.15 -20.13
C GLN A 786 22.15 9.25 -18.89
N LYS A 787 23.07 8.30 -19.14
CA LYS A 787 23.28 6.93 -18.54
C LYS A 787 24.25 6.73 -17.31
N PRO A 788 24.24 5.55 -16.63
CA PRO A 788 25.06 5.19 -15.43
C PRO A 788 26.13 4.06 -15.58
N ILE A 789 26.95 3.78 -14.52
CA ILE A 789 28.14 2.86 -14.47
C ILE A 789 28.09 1.80 -13.32
N VAL A 790 28.65 0.58 -13.54
CA VAL A 790 28.62 -0.66 -12.69
C VAL A 790 30.01 -1.10 -12.12
N ARG A 791 30.04 -1.93 -11.05
CA ARG A 791 31.23 -2.34 -10.22
C ARG A 791 31.70 -3.82 -10.30
N ASP A 792 32.94 -4.04 -9.87
CA ASP A 792 33.81 -5.18 -10.23
C ASP A 792 33.91 -6.42 -9.29
N LYS A 793 33.30 -6.50 -8.09
CA LYS A 793 33.49 -7.69 -7.21
C LYS A 793 32.27 -8.17 -6.40
N PRO A 794 32.12 -9.51 -6.20
CA PRO A 794 30.97 -10.13 -5.53
C PRO A 794 31.03 -10.14 -4.00
N LYS A 795 29.85 -10.11 -3.35
CA LYS A 795 29.63 -9.96 -1.90
C LYS A 795 29.74 -11.32 -1.16
N ILE A 796 30.40 -11.35 0.01
CA ILE A 796 30.57 -12.56 0.88
C ILE A 796 29.42 -12.67 1.89
N GLY A 797 28.90 -13.88 2.10
CA GLY A 797 27.74 -14.15 2.94
C GLY A 797 28.04 -14.35 4.44
N ARG A 798 27.06 -13.97 5.27
CA ARG A 798 27.11 -13.96 6.74
C ARG A 798 27.46 -15.29 7.41
N ASN A 799 27.04 -16.40 6.80
CA ASN A 799 27.23 -17.74 7.35
C ASN A 799 28.40 -18.50 6.74
N ASP A 800 29.05 -17.93 5.73
CA ASP A 800 30.20 -18.53 5.03
C ASP A 800 31.42 -18.59 5.95
N PRO A 801 32.43 -19.43 5.66
CA PRO A 801 33.68 -19.43 6.41
C PRO A 801 34.30 -18.03 6.38
N CYS A 802 34.76 -17.48 7.52
CA CYS A 802 35.38 -16.16 7.46
C CYS A 802 36.63 -16.24 6.55
N PRO A 803 36.77 -15.34 5.56
CA PRO A 803 37.94 -15.30 4.67
C PRO A 803 39.28 -15.08 5.38
N CYS A 804 39.31 -14.66 6.66
CA CYS A 804 40.54 -14.58 7.46
C CYS A 804 41.18 -15.95 7.79
N GLY A 805 40.54 -17.07 7.45
CA GLY A 805 41.10 -18.41 7.64
C GLY A 805 40.95 -19.01 9.03
N SER A 806 40.19 -18.39 9.93
CA SER A 806 40.03 -18.85 11.33
C SER A 806 39.22 -20.16 11.50
N GLY A 807 38.62 -20.68 10.43
CA GLY A 807 37.74 -21.86 10.46
C GLY A 807 36.35 -21.62 11.09
N LYS A 808 36.04 -20.40 11.53
CA LYS A 808 34.72 -20.02 12.09
C LYS A 808 33.84 -19.35 11.02
N LYS A 809 32.50 -19.44 11.16
CA LYS A 809 31.54 -18.71 10.31
C LYS A 809 31.77 -17.20 10.38
N PHE A 810 31.59 -16.49 9.27
CA PHE A 810 31.90 -15.06 9.09
C PHE A 810 31.25 -14.20 10.18
N LYS A 811 29.95 -14.42 10.45
CA LYS A 811 29.18 -13.80 11.55
C LYS A 811 29.71 -14.03 12.96
N LYS A 812 30.46 -15.11 13.20
CA LYS A 812 31.02 -15.45 14.53
C LYS A 812 32.53 -15.18 14.61
N CYS A 813 33.10 -14.61 13.56
CA CYS A 813 34.51 -14.29 13.48
C CYS A 813 34.71 -12.82 13.10
N CYS A 814 34.93 -12.52 11.83
CA CYS A 814 35.39 -11.19 11.42
C CYS A 814 34.24 -10.17 11.38
N MET A 815 33.04 -10.61 11.00
CA MET A 815 31.84 -9.80 11.11
C MET A 815 31.36 -9.66 12.57
N GLY A 816 31.55 -10.71 13.39
CA GLY A 816 31.23 -10.64 14.83
C GLY A 816 32.21 -9.80 15.66
N LYS A 817 33.35 -9.41 15.07
CA LYS A 817 34.37 -8.53 15.68
C LYS A 817 34.44 -7.14 15.02
N GLY A 818 33.59 -6.85 14.02
CA GLY A 818 33.57 -5.57 13.29
C GLY A 818 34.77 -5.32 12.37
N ILE A 819 35.42 -6.36 11.84
CA ILE A 819 36.68 -6.25 11.05
C ILE A 819 36.43 -6.23 9.52
N TYR A 820 35.23 -6.61 9.08
CA TYR A 820 34.76 -6.44 7.70
C TYR A 820 33.37 -5.80 7.70
N ASP A 821 33.23 -4.77 8.55
CA ASP A 821 32.46 -3.62 8.13
C ASP A 821 33.34 -2.88 7.13
#